data_AF-A0A8J7TTW4-F1
#
_entry.id   AF-A0A8J7TTW4-F1
#
_cell.length_a   1.000
_cell.length_b   1.000
_cell.length_c   1.000
_cell.angle_alpha   90.00
_cell.angle_beta   90.00
_cell.angle_gamma   90.00
#
_symmetry.space_group_name_H-M   'P 1'
#
loop_
_entity.id
_entity.type
_entity.pdbx_description
1 polymer ?
#
loop_
_entity_poly.entity_id
_entity_poly.type
_entity_poly.pdbx_seq_one_letter_code
_entity_poly.pdbx_strand_id
1 'polypeptide(L)'
;MSEIIVCRTMPLTATQADAALRRSIEINPANADGHRIVARSEIGRRGGPRRLTVAINHKWPTNGVRLSVQFLDNPEPELRRRILTHMNAWSKTANVSFAETRETGQVRIARLDQPAEVAGYWSYIGTQILGIDKDQPTLNLEGFTMNTSEAEFKRVVRHETGHTLGFEHEHMRRELVAKIDRRKAVAYFDRTQGWTEQETLDQVLTPLSKKSTLGTTEADALSIMCYQIPGAITKNGKAIAGGRDITKKDFQFAGKLYPLSTKRADAASQPQETSKPKARAKSPLQDGAAGRDTFHIVVLTPFEYEEPQASQPAASKAEKRPQFLRVLASYAGARVEAAMRVSSKGAAAAKGKPAGPTRFGSIIGMHERIKTYTNLGKGTLPNKEQLAAFGSDLFEALFRDKVLRLYDEARSRQHGGRLDIVFTSMVPWIAEKPWEFAYDRARASFLATGETHFVRNVLTGVPADFIAPSLGPLRILVVSAQPSGYGLLSIERETQLIEDSFAPLKKAKLAQVELLARATPAKVHAQLSSGAFNVVHFIGHGDFNEDTQEGSLIFEDDDGGAAVLKQSAACELFCQRGINLVFLNACRTGTGGRAEFNKGVAQALVAHGLPALVANQYSVLDSSAAHFAQYFYWALSQGKTIGQAACEARIAVNCLPQREIIDWAVPVVYARDPATVLCEPPQSQTAAPGTT
;
A
#
# COMPACT_ATOMS: atom_id res chain seq x y z
N MET A 1 21.36 41.18 13.39
CA MET A 1 21.96 40.08 12.61
C MET A 1 20.79 39.36 11.96
N SER A 2 20.72 39.33 10.63
CA SER A 2 19.67 38.59 9.92
C SER A 2 19.69 37.14 10.41
N GLU A 3 18.55 36.63 10.87
CA GLU A 3 18.43 35.25 11.31
C GLU A 3 18.70 34.33 10.12
N ILE A 4 19.74 33.50 10.24
CA ILE A 4 20.13 32.57 9.19
C ILE A 4 19.24 31.34 9.33
N ILE A 5 18.34 31.15 8.38
CA ILE A 5 17.59 29.89 8.25
C ILE A 5 18.59 28.82 7.77
N VAL A 6 18.79 27.82 8.61
CA VAL A 6 19.63 26.66 8.32
C VAL A 6 18.79 25.58 7.65
N CYS A 7 19.44 24.67 6.92
CA CYS A 7 18.76 23.51 6.36
C CYS A 7 18.12 22.68 7.49
N ARG A 8 17.05 21.95 7.17
CA ARG A 8 16.42 20.97 8.06
C ARG A 8 16.51 19.59 7.41
N THR A 9 16.98 18.60 8.16
CA THR A 9 16.93 17.20 7.70
C THR A 9 15.50 16.69 7.87
N MET A 10 14.88 16.22 6.79
CA MET A 10 13.56 15.61 6.84
C MET A 10 13.67 14.13 7.22
N PRO A 11 13.09 13.69 8.36
CA PRO A 11 13.07 12.28 8.70
C PRO A 11 12.13 11.52 7.74
N LEU A 12 12.58 10.37 7.25
CA LEU A 12 11.68 9.41 6.62
C LEU A 12 10.93 8.64 7.70
N THR A 13 9.65 8.34 7.45
CA THR A 13 8.95 7.32 8.24
C THR A 13 9.63 5.96 8.08
N ALA A 14 9.43 5.02 9.00
CA ALA A 14 10.04 3.68 8.92
C ALA A 14 9.72 2.98 7.58
N THR A 15 8.50 3.14 7.08
CA THR A 15 8.06 2.60 5.78
C THR A 15 8.73 3.30 4.60
N GLN A 16 8.82 4.63 4.61
CA GLN A 16 9.53 5.38 3.57
C GLN A 16 11.03 5.07 3.57
N ALA A 17 11.63 4.86 4.75
CA ALA A 17 13.03 4.48 4.88
C ALA A 17 13.31 3.09 4.27
N ASP A 18 12.44 2.11 4.50
CA ASP A 18 12.58 0.76 3.92
C ASP A 18 12.34 0.76 2.39
N ALA A 19 11.34 1.51 1.91
CA ALA A 19 11.09 1.65 0.49
C ALA A 19 12.24 2.39 -0.23
N ALA A 20 12.71 3.50 0.34
CA ALA A 20 13.84 4.27 -0.19
C ALA A 20 15.13 3.44 -0.19
N LEU A 21 15.31 2.56 0.79
CA LEU A 21 16.41 1.61 0.87
C LEU A 21 16.35 0.58 -0.27
N ARG A 22 15.24 -0.14 -0.43
CA ARG A 22 15.12 -1.14 -1.50
C ARG A 22 15.37 -0.50 -2.87
N ARG A 23 14.77 0.68 -3.10
CA ARG A 23 14.96 1.47 -4.33
C ARG A 23 16.40 1.92 -4.53
N SER A 24 17.11 2.31 -3.46
CA SER A 24 18.51 2.72 -3.57
C SER A 24 19.41 1.55 -3.96
N ILE A 25 19.13 0.34 -3.48
CA ILE A 25 19.86 -0.88 -3.86
C ILE A 25 19.54 -1.29 -5.29
N GLU A 26 18.28 -1.22 -5.73
CA GLU A 26 17.89 -1.48 -7.12
C GLU A 26 18.64 -0.58 -8.11
N ILE A 27 18.77 0.71 -7.77
CA ILE A 27 19.35 1.72 -8.66
C ILE A 27 20.87 1.69 -8.62
N ASN A 28 21.45 1.50 -7.44
CA ASN A 28 22.88 1.38 -7.25
C ASN A 28 23.17 0.26 -6.24
N PRO A 29 23.44 -0.97 -6.72
CA PRO A 29 23.70 -2.12 -5.86
C PRO A 29 24.83 -1.92 -4.84
N ALA A 30 25.77 -1.01 -5.11
CA ALA A 30 26.84 -0.66 -4.16
C ALA A 30 26.31 -0.04 -2.85
N ASN A 31 25.07 0.46 -2.83
CA ASN A 31 24.40 0.90 -1.62
C ASN A 31 24.14 -0.27 -0.63
N ALA A 32 24.10 -1.53 -1.09
CA ALA A 32 23.91 -2.70 -0.22
C ALA A 32 25.10 -2.97 0.70
N ASP A 33 26.33 -2.70 0.24
CA ASP A 33 27.55 -2.95 1.02
C ASP A 33 27.68 -2.02 2.22
N GLY A 34 27.18 -0.78 2.10
CA GLY A 34 27.09 0.13 3.23
C GLY A 34 26.06 -0.29 4.29
N HIS A 35 25.01 -1.04 3.92
CA HIS A 35 24.07 -1.63 4.89
C HIS A 35 24.65 -2.81 5.67
N ARG A 36 25.44 -3.68 5.02
CA ARG A 36 26.10 -4.81 5.67
C ARG A 36 27.07 -4.39 6.78
N ILE A 37 27.70 -3.22 6.65
CA ILE A 37 28.62 -2.66 7.64
C ILE A 37 27.88 -2.15 8.89
N VAL A 38 26.64 -1.68 8.75
CA VAL A 38 25.79 -1.21 9.87
C VAL A 38 25.24 -2.37 10.71
N ALA A 39 24.85 -3.46 10.05
CA ALA A 39 24.31 -4.66 10.73
C ALA A 39 25.34 -5.39 11.62
N ARG A 40 26.65 -5.21 11.38
CA ARG A 40 27.75 -5.88 12.11
C ARG A 40 28.24 -5.14 13.37
N SER A 41 27.52 -4.11 13.85
CA SER A 41 27.84 -3.48 15.14
C SER A 41 27.28 -4.32 16.29
N GLU A 42 28.05 -5.28 16.79
CA GLU A 42 27.74 -6.00 18.03
C GLU A 42 27.66 -5.06 19.25
N ILE A 43 26.83 -5.50 20.20
CA ILE A 43 26.36 -4.83 21.41
C ILE A 43 27.49 -4.07 22.15
N GLY A 44 27.40 -2.73 22.11
CA GLY A 44 28.19 -1.83 22.98
C GLY A 44 27.32 -1.30 24.12
N ARG A 45 27.74 -1.57 25.36
CA ARG A 45 27.05 -1.21 26.62
C ARG A 45 26.74 0.30 26.74
N ARG A 46 25.49 0.59 27.16
CA ARG A 46 24.84 1.87 27.55
C ARG A 46 24.06 2.63 26.46
N GLY A 47 22.73 2.48 26.49
CA GLY A 47 21.76 3.59 26.31
C GLY A 47 20.83 3.55 25.09
N GLY A 48 19.53 3.26 25.34
CA GLY A 48 18.37 3.78 24.58
C GLY A 48 18.05 3.20 23.19
N PRO A 49 16.80 3.35 22.71
CA PRO A 49 16.39 2.92 21.36
C PRO A 49 17.23 3.62 20.28
N ARG A 50 17.61 2.83 19.27
CA ARG A 50 18.67 3.09 18.28
C ARG A 50 18.46 4.43 17.53
N ARG A 51 19.43 5.34 17.64
CA ARG A 51 19.48 6.64 16.91
C ARG A 51 20.33 6.58 15.63
N LEU A 52 19.84 7.32 14.62
CA LEU A 52 20.48 7.85 13.40
C LEU A 52 21.88 7.30 13.03
N THR A 53 21.91 6.36 12.09
CA THR A 53 23.10 6.04 11.29
C THR A 53 22.84 6.53 9.86
N VAL A 54 23.33 7.73 9.54
CA VAL A 54 23.25 8.33 8.21
C VAL A 54 24.36 7.74 7.31
N ALA A 55 24.16 7.90 6.00
CA ALA A 55 24.11 6.94 4.91
C ALA A 55 25.40 6.82 4.07
N ILE A 56 25.88 5.58 3.92
CA ILE A 56 26.64 5.18 2.72
C ILE A 56 25.69 4.76 1.57
N ASN A 57 24.38 4.80 1.79
CA ASN A 57 23.45 3.85 1.15
C ASN A 57 22.39 4.49 0.22
N HIS A 58 22.50 5.79 -0.09
CA HIS A 58 21.53 6.48 -0.95
C HIS A 58 22.21 7.20 -2.11
N LYS A 59 23.35 6.69 -2.58
CA LYS A 59 24.12 7.31 -3.66
C LYS A 59 23.54 6.95 -5.01
N TRP A 60 23.63 7.89 -5.94
CA TRP A 60 23.41 7.59 -7.35
C TRP A 60 24.52 6.68 -7.90
N PRO A 61 24.30 6.03 -9.05
CA PRO A 61 25.33 5.25 -9.71
C PRO A 61 26.59 6.06 -10.05
N THR A 62 27.76 5.43 -10.01
CA THR A 62 29.06 6.07 -10.30
C THR A 62 29.21 6.52 -11.75
N ASN A 63 28.43 5.96 -12.67
CA ASN A 63 28.34 6.43 -14.06
C ASN A 63 27.51 7.71 -14.23
N GLY A 64 27.06 8.32 -13.13
CA GLY A 64 26.37 9.60 -13.10
C GLY A 64 24.85 9.50 -13.07
N VAL A 65 24.18 10.65 -12.98
CA VAL A 65 22.72 10.72 -12.96
C VAL A 65 22.20 11.94 -13.72
N ARG A 66 21.10 11.76 -14.45
CA ARG A 66 20.31 12.86 -15.02
C ARG A 66 18.97 12.89 -14.33
N LEU A 67 18.68 13.97 -13.60
CA LEU A 67 17.48 14.10 -12.78
C LEU A 67 16.50 15.09 -13.43
N SER A 68 15.26 14.64 -13.61
CA SER A 68 14.17 15.52 -14.04
C SER A 68 13.69 16.38 -12.86
N VAL A 69 13.49 17.67 -13.11
CA VAL A 69 13.08 18.67 -12.12
C VAL A 69 11.69 19.20 -12.45
N GLN A 70 10.81 19.21 -11.46
CA GLN A 70 9.48 19.80 -11.52
C GLN A 70 9.35 20.85 -10.41
N PHE A 71 8.75 21.99 -10.72
CA PHE A 71 8.41 23.03 -9.74
C PHE A 71 6.93 22.91 -9.41
N LEU A 72 6.59 22.55 -8.16
CA LEU A 72 5.22 22.22 -7.76
C LEU A 72 4.29 23.45 -7.75
N ASP A 73 4.85 24.62 -7.48
CA ASP A 73 4.17 25.91 -7.45
C ASP A 73 4.31 26.69 -8.78
N ASN A 74 5.01 26.12 -9.76
CA ASN A 74 5.19 26.65 -11.12
C ASN A 74 5.56 28.16 -11.17
N PRO A 75 6.71 28.59 -10.62
CA PRO A 75 7.11 29.99 -10.58
C PRO A 75 7.55 30.49 -11.96
N GLU A 76 7.76 31.80 -12.09
CA GLU A 76 8.21 32.45 -13.33
C GLU A 76 9.39 31.72 -14.00
N PRO A 77 9.40 31.56 -15.34
CA PRO A 77 10.43 30.81 -16.06
C PRO A 77 11.87 31.27 -15.77
N GLU A 78 12.06 32.56 -15.47
CA GLU A 78 13.36 33.10 -15.12
C GLU A 78 13.88 32.55 -13.79
N LEU A 79 13.01 32.45 -12.79
CA LEU A 79 13.36 31.88 -11.48
C LEU A 79 13.67 30.39 -11.62
N ARG A 80 12.89 29.64 -12.41
CA ARG A 80 13.16 28.22 -12.69
C ARG A 80 14.52 28.02 -13.33
N ARG A 81 14.85 28.82 -14.36
CA ARG A 81 16.15 28.76 -15.06
C ARG A 81 17.30 29.11 -14.13
N ARG A 82 17.12 30.11 -13.27
CA ARG A 82 18.13 30.50 -12.27
C ARG A 82 18.37 29.37 -11.27
N ILE A 83 17.33 28.78 -10.70
CA ILE A 83 17.45 27.64 -9.78
C ILE A 83 18.20 26.48 -10.46
N LEU A 84 17.80 26.08 -11.67
CA LEU A 84 18.47 25.02 -12.43
C LEU A 84 19.93 25.31 -12.75
N THR A 85 20.29 26.58 -12.97
CA THR A 85 21.69 27.00 -13.17
C THR A 85 22.53 26.73 -11.92
N HIS A 86 22.00 27.03 -10.74
CA HIS A 86 22.69 26.75 -9.48
C HIS A 86 22.72 25.24 -9.16
N MET A 87 21.66 24.49 -9.46
CA MET A 87 21.67 23.02 -9.30
C MET A 87 22.75 22.37 -10.17
N ASN A 88 22.88 22.80 -11.44
CA ASN A 88 23.90 22.29 -12.37
C ASN A 88 25.32 22.84 -12.11
N ALA A 89 25.54 23.65 -11.07
CA ALA A 89 26.89 24.05 -10.69
C ALA A 89 27.77 22.83 -10.33
N TRP A 90 27.17 21.78 -9.74
CA TRP A 90 27.84 20.51 -9.43
C TRP A 90 28.33 19.75 -10.67
N SER A 91 27.70 19.96 -11.83
CA SER A 91 28.06 19.32 -13.11
C SER A 91 29.46 19.72 -13.62
N LYS A 92 30.11 20.71 -13.00
CA LYS A 92 31.46 21.16 -13.33
C LYS A 92 32.50 20.05 -13.18
N THR A 93 32.37 19.19 -12.16
CA THR A 93 33.31 18.10 -11.89
C THR A 93 32.63 16.75 -11.68
N ALA A 94 31.31 16.73 -11.45
CA ALA A 94 30.52 15.53 -11.29
C ALA A 94 29.67 15.25 -12.53
N ASN A 95 29.50 13.98 -12.88
CA ASN A 95 28.64 13.51 -13.96
C ASN A 95 27.16 13.52 -13.54
N VAL A 96 26.64 14.70 -13.27
CA VAL A 96 25.27 14.92 -12.81
C VAL A 96 24.63 16.02 -13.65
N SER A 97 23.33 15.94 -13.91
CA SER A 97 22.61 17.03 -14.58
C SER A 97 21.16 17.11 -14.15
N PHE A 98 20.63 18.33 -14.07
CA PHE A 98 19.26 18.63 -13.68
C PHE A 98 18.55 19.37 -14.82
N ALA A 99 17.40 18.85 -15.27
CA ALA A 99 16.65 19.44 -16.36
C ALA A 99 15.17 19.51 -16.04
N GLU A 100 14.52 20.62 -16.42
CA GLU A 100 13.07 20.79 -16.24
C GLU A 100 12.30 19.74 -17.04
N THR A 101 11.22 19.21 -16.45
CA THR A 101 10.27 18.33 -17.13
C THR A 101 8.85 18.86 -17.04
N ARG A 102 8.02 18.49 -18.02
CA ARG A 102 6.56 18.72 -18.00
C ARG A 102 5.77 17.56 -17.40
N GLU A 103 6.44 16.43 -17.17
CA GLU A 103 5.91 15.26 -16.48
C GLU A 103 6.22 15.33 -14.98
N THR A 104 5.99 14.25 -14.24
CA THR A 104 6.40 14.19 -12.83
C THR A 104 7.93 14.21 -12.71
N GLY A 105 8.48 15.22 -12.04
CA GLY A 105 9.90 15.33 -11.76
C GLY A 105 10.38 14.31 -10.72
N GLN A 106 11.60 13.80 -10.90
CA GLN A 106 12.30 13.05 -9.85
C GLN A 106 12.65 13.98 -8.68
N VAL A 107 13.12 15.18 -8.99
CA VAL A 107 13.31 16.28 -8.06
C VAL A 107 12.09 17.19 -8.15
N ARG A 108 11.34 17.33 -7.05
CA ARG A 108 10.14 18.16 -6.98
C ARG A 108 10.39 19.29 -6.01
N ILE A 109 10.55 20.49 -6.57
CA ILE A 109 10.91 21.70 -5.83
C ILE A 109 9.62 22.41 -5.42
N ALA A 110 9.48 22.70 -4.13
CA ALA A 110 8.49 23.62 -3.60
C ALA A 110 9.15 24.85 -2.96
N ARG A 111 8.31 25.82 -2.58
CA ARG A 111 8.71 27.04 -1.86
C ARG A 111 7.75 27.31 -0.70
N LEU A 112 7.39 26.26 0.03
CA LEU A 112 6.44 26.31 1.16
C LEU A 112 7.05 27.03 2.35
N ASP A 113 6.27 27.92 2.95
CA ASP A 113 6.53 28.61 4.22
C ASP A 113 5.53 28.19 5.32
N GLN A 114 4.51 27.40 4.96
CA GLN A 114 3.52 26.82 5.86
C GLN A 114 3.04 25.43 5.37
N PRO A 115 2.60 24.55 6.29
CA PRO A 115 2.70 24.71 7.75
C PRO A 115 4.15 24.63 8.24
N ALA A 116 4.45 25.09 9.46
CA ALA A 116 5.81 25.28 9.98
C ALA A 116 6.69 24.01 9.93
N GLU A 117 6.08 22.83 9.89
CA GLU A 117 6.76 21.53 9.83
C GLU A 117 7.41 21.26 8.46
N VAL A 118 6.93 21.89 7.38
CA VAL A 118 7.45 21.74 6.00
C VAL A 118 8.08 23.01 5.46
N ALA A 119 8.03 24.10 6.23
CA ALA A 119 8.78 25.32 5.99
C ALA A 119 10.31 25.07 6.10
N GLY A 120 11.09 26.01 5.60
CA GLY A 120 12.54 26.05 5.66
C GLY A 120 13.21 25.57 4.38
N TYR A 121 14.53 25.43 4.45
CA TYR A 121 15.33 24.84 3.39
C TYR A 121 15.59 23.38 3.71
N TRP A 122 15.26 22.48 2.79
CA TRP A 122 15.51 21.06 2.98
C TRP A 122 15.48 20.28 1.68
N SER A 123 16.12 19.11 1.68
CA SER A 123 16.02 18.12 0.62
C SER A 123 16.23 16.71 1.20
N TYR A 124 15.51 15.73 0.64
CA TYR A 124 15.82 14.32 0.94
C TYR A 124 17.14 13.90 0.31
N ILE A 125 17.79 12.90 0.92
CA ILE A 125 19.18 12.57 0.62
C ILE A 125 19.26 11.58 -0.55
N GLY A 126 19.84 11.99 -1.67
CA GLY A 126 20.23 11.12 -2.76
C GLY A 126 19.04 10.39 -3.40
N THR A 127 19.14 9.08 -3.54
CA THR A 127 18.08 8.24 -4.12
C THR A 127 16.81 8.18 -3.27
N GLN A 128 16.81 8.68 -2.02
CA GLN A 128 15.59 8.74 -1.19
C GLN A 128 14.47 9.52 -1.86
N ILE A 129 14.79 10.51 -2.69
CA ILE A 129 13.80 11.33 -3.43
C ILE A 129 12.85 10.47 -4.28
N LEU A 130 13.26 9.27 -4.67
CA LEU A 130 12.47 8.34 -5.48
C LEU A 130 11.47 7.53 -4.67
N GLY A 131 11.64 7.47 -3.35
CA GLY A 131 10.68 6.88 -2.40
C GLY A 131 9.66 7.88 -1.87
N ILE A 132 9.76 9.15 -2.28
CA ILE A 132 8.82 10.20 -1.90
C ILE A 132 7.68 10.23 -2.92
N ASP A 133 6.45 10.38 -2.42
CA ASP A 133 5.25 10.42 -3.25
C ASP A 133 5.31 11.53 -4.31
N LYS A 134 4.70 11.24 -5.47
CA LYS A 134 4.83 12.05 -6.70
C LYS A 134 4.26 13.47 -6.58
N ASP A 135 3.40 13.72 -5.61
CA ASP A 135 2.76 15.00 -5.30
C ASP A 135 3.43 15.74 -4.13
N GLN A 136 4.36 15.10 -3.43
CA GLN A 136 5.11 15.70 -2.32
C GLN A 136 6.43 16.32 -2.82
N PRO A 137 6.86 17.46 -2.25
CA PRO A 137 8.18 18.01 -2.54
C PRO A 137 9.28 17.06 -2.10
N THR A 138 10.34 16.99 -2.89
CA THR A 138 11.60 16.32 -2.50
C THR A 138 12.67 17.30 -2.06
N LEU A 139 12.41 18.60 -2.30
CA LEU A 139 13.28 19.72 -2.00
C LEU A 139 12.39 20.96 -1.78
N ASN A 140 12.65 21.73 -0.73
CA ASN A 140 11.97 22.99 -0.47
C ASN A 140 12.96 24.16 -0.41
N LEU A 141 12.62 25.25 -1.09
CA LEU A 141 13.37 26.52 -1.13
C LEU A 141 12.44 27.64 -0.66
N GLU A 142 12.11 27.65 0.63
CA GLU A 142 11.18 28.62 1.23
C GLU A 142 11.44 30.06 0.75
N GLY A 143 10.40 30.71 0.22
CA GLY A 143 10.44 32.14 -0.09
C GLY A 143 11.44 32.57 -1.19
N PHE A 144 12.05 31.62 -1.93
CA PHE A 144 12.97 31.99 -3.01
C PHE A 144 12.25 32.76 -4.12
N THR A 145 12.74 33.95 -4.46
CA THR A 145 12.21 34.79 -5.54
C THR A 145 13.35 35.33 -6.40
N MET A 146 13.03 36.07 -7.46
CA MET A 146 14.07 36.78 -8.23
C MET A 146 14.79 37.86 -7.42
N ASN A 147 14.19 38.36 -6.33
CA ASN A 147 14.80 39.34 -5.42
C ASN A 147 15.77 38.70 -4.42
N THR A 148 15.80 37.37 -4.32
CA THR A 148 16.75 36.65 -3.47
C THR A 148 18.18 36.91 -3.97
N SER A 149 19.08 37.22 -3.04
CA SER A 149 20.46 37.60 -3.36
C SER A 149 21.22 36.44 -4.03
N GLU A 150 22.19 36.79 -4.90
CA GLU A 150 23.05 35.79 -5.54
C GLU A 150 23.83 34.94 -4.52
N ALA A 151 24.20 35.54 -3.38
CA ALA A 151 24.86 34.83 -2.29
C ALA A 151 23.94 33.74 -1.70
N GLU A 152 22.65 34.00 -1.55
CA GLU A 152 21.67 33.03 -1.05
C GLU A 152 21.38 31.93 -2.08
N PHE A 153 21.33 32.25 -3.39
CA PHE A 153 21.25 31.23 -4.44
C PHE A 153 22.47 30.30 -4.44
N LYS A 154 23.67 30.83 -4.23
CA LYS A 154 24.88 30.00 -4.11
C LYS A 154 24.87 29.17 -2.84
N ARG A 155 24.50 29.77 -1.71
CA ARG A 155 24.51 29.12 -0.40
C ARG A 155 23.45 28.02 -0.31
N VAL A 156 22.19 28.32 -0.58
CA VAL A 156 21.07 27.41 -0.30
C VAL A 156 20.83 26.44 -1.45
N VAL A 157 20.63 26.91 -2.68
CA VAL A 157 20.27 26.01 -3.80
C VAL A 157 21.36 24.97 -4.06
N ARG A 158 22.63 25.36 -3.97
CA ARG A 158 23.75 24.42 -4.17
C ARG A 158 23.89 23.45 -3.00
N HIS A 159 23.59 23.87 -1.76
CA HIS A 159 23.54 23.02 -0.57
C HIS A 159 22.44 21.96 -0.68
N GLU A 160 21.20 22.38 -0.93
CA GLU A 160 20.06 21.46 -1.07
C GLU A 160 20.25 20.49 -2.26
N THR A 161 20.87 20.97 -3.33
CA THR A 161 21.27 20.09 -4.45
C THR A 161 22.32 19.06 -4.02
N GLY A 162 23.23 19.43 -3.12
CA GLY A 162 24.19 18.50 -2.52
C GLY A 162 23.50 17.35 -1.80
N HIS A 163 22.45 17.63 -1.02
CA HIS A 163 21.60 16.59 -0.42
C HIS A 163 20.92 15.72 -1.46
N THR A 164 20.32 16.31 -2.51
CA THR A 164 19.74 15.55 -3.63
C THR A 164 20.77 14.63 -4.32
N LEU A 165 22.06 14.96 -4.28
CA LEU A 165 23.16 14.14 -4.78
C LEU A 165 23.68 13.10 -3.77
N GLY A 166 23.16 13.10 -2.55
CA GLY A 166 23.52 12.16 -1.48
C GLY A 166 24.59 12.66 -0.52
N PHE A 167 24.86 13.96 -0.46
CA PHE A 167 25.83 14.55 0.47
C PHE A 167 25.17 14.89 1.81
N GLU A 168 25.90 14.69 2.90
CA GLU A 168 25.43 14.98 4.26
C GLU A 168 26.03 16.27 4.80
N HIS A 169 25.49 16.72 5.93
CA HIS A 169 25.98 17.88 6.63
C HIS A 169 27.41 17.70 7.16
N GLU A 170 28.33 18.53 6.68
CA GLU A 170 29.74 18.49 7.07
C GLU A 170 29.94 18.96 8.53
N HIS A 171 29.05 19.80 9.10
CA HIS A 171 29.15 20.18 10.53
C HIS A 171 28.90 19.00 11.47
N MET A 172 28.24 17.94 11.01
CA MET A 172 27.99 16.73 11.79
C MET A 172 29.26 15.84 11.90
N ARG A 173 30.41 16.27 11.35
CA ARG A 173 31.71 15.67 11.67
C ARG A 173 32.01 15.80 13.16
N ARG A 174 32.51 14.72 13.77
CA ARG A 174 32.79 14.67 15.22
C ARG A 174 33.67 15.82 15.69
N GLU A 175 34.63 16.23 14.88
CA GLU A 175 35.59 17.31 15.12
C GLU A 175 34.91 18.70 15.16
N LEU A 176 33.83 18.90 14.41
CA LEU A 176 33.07 20.14 14.37
C LEU A 176 31.97 20.16 15.45
N VAL A 177 31.23 19.07 15.61
CA VAL A 177 30.26 18.92 16.72
C VAL A 177 30.93 19.10 18.08
N ALA A 178 32.16 18.59 18.27
CA ALA A 178 32.90 18.75 19.53
C ALA A 178 33.16 20.22 19.91
N LYS A 179 33.14 21.15 18.95
CA LYS A 179 33.31 22.59 19.16
C LYS A 179 32.01 23.27 19.60
N ILE A 180 30.86 22.63 19.42
CA ILE A 180 29.54 23.21 19.74
C ILE A 180 29.21 22.97 21.22
N ASP A 181 28.73 24.00 21.90
CA ASP A 181 28.20 23.89 23.26
C ASP A 181 26.74 23.45 23.20
N ARG A 182 26.45 22.27 23.76
CA ARG A 182 25.11 21.66 23.71
C ARG A 182 24.03 22.57 24.30
N ARG A 183 24.26 23.15 25.48
CA ARG A 183 23.23 23.97 26.15
C ARG A 183 22.97 25.25 25.38
N LYS A 184 24.03 25.89 24.89
CA LYS A 184 23.91 27.11 24.09
C LYS A 184 23.26 26.86 22.73
N ALA A 185 23.54 25.72 22.10
CA ALA A 185 22.92 25.34 20.84
C ALA A 185 21.41 25.10 20.99
N VAL A 186 20.98 24.32 21.99
CA VAL A 186 19.55 24.08 22.27
C VAL A 186 18.81 25.39 22.49
N ALA A 187 19.32 26.27 23.35
CA ALA A 187 18.70 27.58 23.62
C ALA A 187 18.71 28.53 22.40
N TYR A 188 19.64 28.35 21.46
CA TYR A 188 19.71 29.17 20.26
C TYR A 188 18.72 28.73 19.19
N PHE A 189 18.63 27.43 18.91
CA PHE A 189 17.73 26.89 17.89
C PHE A 189 16.26 26.87 18.35
N ASP A 190 16.00 26.73 19.65
CA ASP A 190 14.68 26.98 20.23
C ASP A 190 14.22 28.43 19.94
N ARG A 191 15.05 29.42 20.28
CA ARG A 191 14.70 30.84 20.07
C ARG A 191 14.60 31.24 18.59
N THR A 192 15.49 30.72 17.74
CA THR A 192 15.60 31.21 16.34
C THR A 192 14.84 30.37 15.33
N GLN A 193 14.58 29.09 15.62
CA GLN A 193 13.93 28.17 14.70
C GLN A 193 12.71 27.46 15.33
N GLY A 194 12.44 27.68 16.62
CA GLY A 194 11.38 26.97 17.36
C GLY A 194 11.69 25.49 17.60
N TRP A 195 12.96 25.07 17.46
CA TRP A 195 13.32 23.65 17.57
C TRP A 195 13.33 23.17 19.01
N THR A 196 12.75 22.00 19.22
CA THR A 196 12.88 21.29 20.50
C THR A 196 14.33 20.91 20.79
N GLU A 197 14.65 20.62 22.05
CA GLU A 197 15.98 20.08 22.41
C GLU A 197 16.30 18.82 21.58
N GLN A 198 15.30 17.96 21.38
CA GLN A 198 15.46 16.71 20.64
C GLN A 198 15.79 16.96 19.16
N GLU A 199 15.13 17.92 18.51
CA GLU A 199 15.45 18.31 17.13
C GLU A 199 16.85 18.93 17.02
N THR A 200 17.23 19.80 17.97
CA THR A 200 18.60 20.35 17.97
C THR A 200 19.65 19.24 18.11
N LEU A 201 19.36 18.22 18.91
CA LEU A 201 20.27 17.07 19.07
C LEU A 201 20.41 16.27 17.78
N ASP A 202 19.30 15.97 17.12
CA ASP A 202 19.31 15.14 15.92
C ASP A 202 19.84 15.90 14.69
N GLN A 203 19.58 17.21 14.58
CA GLN A 203 19.95 18.05 13.42
C GLN A 203 21.36 18.65 13.52
N VAL A 204 21.87 18.91 14.73
CA VAL A 204 23.10 19.69 14.94
C VAL A 204 24.16 18.97 15.75
N LEU A 205 23.77 18.22 16.78
CA LEU A 205 24.70 17.75 17.81
C LEU A 205 25.01 16.26 17.76
N THR A 206 24.38 15.50 16.87
CA THR A 206 24.62 14.06 16.70
C THR A 206 25.68 13.84 15.62
N PRO A 207 26.91 13.39 15.94
CA PRO A 207 27.94 13.21 14.94
C PRO A 207 27.69 12.03 14.00
N LEU A 208 28.12 12.15 12.74
CA LEU A 208 28.15 11.05 11.79
C LEU A 208 29.12 9.95 12.24
N SER A 209 28.77 8.68 12.00
CA SER A 209 29.63 7.56 12.40
C SER A 209 30.92 7.54 11.56
N LYS A 210 32.07 7.26 12.18
CA LYS A 210 33.36 7.16 11.47
C LYS A 210 33.37 6.08 10.38
N LYS A 211 32.52 5.04 10.50
CA LYS A 211 32.40 3.95 9.51
C LYS A 211 31.49 4.29 8.33
N SER A 212 30.67 5.35 8.43
CA SER A 212 29.72 5.77 7.41
C SER A 212 30.16 7.00 6.59
N THR A 213 31.36 7.54 6.83
CA THR A 213 31.84 8.75 6.13
C THR A 213 32.74 8.42 4.95
N LEU A 214 32.15 8.24 3.78
CA LEU A 214 32.86 8.46 2.51
C LEU A 214 32.90 9.97 2.32
N GLY A 215 33.82 10.64 3.00
CA GLY A 215 33.98 12.10 2.96
C GLY A 215 35.45 12.49 2.83
N THR A 216 35.75 13.79 2.84
CA THR A 216 37.13 14.28 2.94
C THR A 216 37.83 13.70 4.18
N THR A 217 39.16 13.54 4.10
CA THR A 217 39.97 13.00 5.21
C THR A 217 39.93 13.84 6.48
N GLU A 218 39.59 15.13 6.33
CA GLU A 218 39.49 16.11 7.41
C GLU A 218 38.16 16.85 7.31
N ALA A 219 37.65 17.31 8.46
CA ALA A 219 36.45 18.12 8.52
C ALA A 219 36.67 19.49 7.88
N ASP A 220 35.79 19.89 6.97
CA ASP A 220 35.88 21.15 6.24
C ASP A 220 34.81 22.15 6.68
N ALA A 221 35.19 23.06 7.58
CA ALA A 221 34.31 24.11 8.09
C ALA A 221 33.86 25.13 7.02
N LEU A 222 34.41 25.07 5.81
CA LEU A 222 34.08 25.92 4.67
C LEU A 222 33.32 25.18 3.57
N SER A 223 33.10 23.86 3.71
CA SER A 223 32.30 23.08 2.75
C SER A 223 30.92 23.70 2.59
N ILE A 224 30.39 23.70 1.37
CA ILE A 224 29.00 24.10 1.11
C ILE A 224 28.02 23.31 1.97
N MET A 225 28.34 22.07 2.37
CA MET A 225 27.50 21.22 3.22
C MET A 225 27.64 21.52 4.73
N CYS A 226 28.43 22.51 5.15
CA CYS A 226 28.64 22.85 6.56
C CYS A 226 27.72 23.98 7.02
N TYR A 227 26.99 23.80 8.14
CA TYR A 227 26.22 24.89 8.74
C TYR A 227 27.11 26.02 9.24
N GLN A 228 26.62 27.23 9.06
CA GLN A 228 27.15 28.39 9.76
C GLN A 228 26.69 28.36 11.21
N ILE A 229 27.61 28.05 12.12
CA ILE A 229 27.34 27.97 13.57
C ILE A 229 27.95 29.22 14.23
N PRO A 230 27.14 30.11 14.85
CA PRO A 230 27.66 31.33 15.44
C PRO A 230 28.59 31.04 16.62
N GLY A 231 29.62 31.88 16.80
CA GLY A 231 30.57 31.74 17.90
C GLY A 231 29.90 31.70 19.29
N ALA A 232 28.75 32.38 19.43
CA ALA A 232 27.93 32.41 20.63
C ALA A 232 27.49 31.01 21.13
N ILE A 233 27.36 30.03 20.23
CA ILE A 233 26.96 28.65 20.59
C ILE A 233 28.11 27.65 20.52
N THR A 234 29.34 28.13 20.35
CA THR A 234 30.56 27.31 20.40
C THR A 234 31.24 27.41 21.77
N LYS A 235 32.00 26.38 22.13
CA LYS A 235 32.72 26.31 23.41
C LYS A 235 33.82 27.36 23.55
N ASN A 236 34.45 27.75 22.44
CA ASN A 236 35.59 28.66 22.41
C ASN A 236 35.25 30.06 21.87
N GLY A 237 33.96 30.35 21.64
CA GLY A 237 33.51 31.63 21.10
C GLY A 237 33.81 31.85 19.61
N LYS A 238 34.47 30.90 18.92
CA LYS A 238 34.83 31.03 17.50
C LYS A 238 33.77 30.37 16.62
N ALA A 239 33.20 31.13 15.69
CA ALA A 239 32.18 30.64 14.77
C ALA A 239 32.71 29.52 13.85
N ILE A 240 31.82 28.59 13.48
CA ILE A 240 32.01 27.71 12.32
C ILE A 240 31.44 28.48 11.14
N ALA A 241 32.31 28.84 10.18
CA ALA A 241 31.97 29.79 9.14
C ALA A 241 30.83 29.31 8.22
N GLY A 242 30.76 28.00 7.96
CA GLY A 242 29.85 27.44 6.98
C GLY A 242 30.27 27.77 5.54
N GLY A 243 29.81 26.98 4.58
CA GLY A 243 30.10 27.23 3.18
C GLY A 243 29.15 28.25 2.56
N ARG A 244 29.70 29.17 1.78
CA ARG A 244 28.92 30.15 0.99
C ARG A 244 28.77 29.76 -0.47
N ASP A 245 29.61 28.85 -0.95
CA ASP A 245 29.58 28.27 -2.28
C ASP A 245 30.34 26.92 -2.31
N ILE A 246 30.20 26.15 -3.38
CA ILE A 246 30.91 24.89 -3.63
C ILE A 246 32.42 25.15 -3.69
N THR A 247 33.17 24.55 -2.78
CA THR A 247 34.62 24.69 -2.70
C THR A 247 35.35 23.74 -3.66
N LYS A 248 36.66 23.94 -3.83
CA LYS A 248 37.50 22.99 -4.58
C LYS A 248 37.46 21.58 -3.98
N LYS A 249 37.38 21.46 -2.66
CA LYS A 249 37.29 20.16 -1.96
C LYS A 249 35.94 19.50 -2.23
N ASP A 250 34.85 20.27 -2.20
CA ASP A 250 33.51 19.77 -2.54
C ASP A 250 33.46 19.25 -3.99
N PHE A 251 34.00 20.01 -4.95
CA PHE A 251 34.08 19.58 -6.35
C PHE A 251 34.92 18.31 -6.54
N GLN A 252 36.06 18.20 -5.86
CA GLN A 252 36.90 17.00 -5.92
C GLN A 252 36.18 15.79 -5.33
N PHE A 253 35.45 15.98 -4.23
CA PHE A 253 34.67 14.92 -3.61
C PHE A 253 33.53 14.46 -4.53
N ALA A 254 32.74 15.40 -5.07
CA ALA A 254 31.65 15.08 -5.99
C ALA A 254 32.14 14.39 -7.28
N GLY A 255 33.27 14.83 -7.84
CA GLY A 255 33.86 14.21 -9.04
C GLY A 255 34.46 12.82 -8.80
N LYS A 256 34.89 12.51 -7.56
CA LYS A 256 35.27 11.14 -7.18
C LYS A 256 34.06 10.22 -7.08
N LEU A 257 32.94 10.73 -6.60
CA LEU A 257 31.71 9.95 -6.44
C LEU A 257 30.99 9.70 -7.77
N TYR A 258 30.98 10.73 -8.63
CA TYR A 258 30.32 10.73 -9.94
C TYR A 258 31.31 11.16 -11.03
N PRO A 259 32.28 10.32 -11.42
CA PRO A 259 33.28 10.67 -12.43
C PRO A 259 32.65 11.01 -13.79
N LEU A 260 33.16 12.07 -14.43
CA LEU A 260 32.87 12.39 -15.83
C LEU A 260 33.36 11.25 -16.73
N SER A 261 32.53 10.79 -17.68
CA SER A 261 32.92 9.70 -18.58
C SER A 261 34.06 10.13 -19.51
N THR A 262 35.06 9.26 -19.66
CA THR A 262 36.23 9.48 -20.53
C THR A 262 35.87 9.63 -22.01
N LYS A 263 34.66 9.24 -22.44
CA LYS A 263 34.15 9.44 -23.81
C LYS A 263 33.86 10.90 -24.18
N ARG A 264 33.92 11.84 -23.22
CA ARG A 264 33.71 13.27 -23.51
C ARG A 264 34.98 14.00 -23.96
N ALA A 265 36.14 13.34 -23.98
CA ALA A 265 37.39 13.91 -24.50
C ALA A 265 37.59 13.66 -26.01
N ASP A 266 37.09 12.53 -26.54
CA ASP A 266 37.39 12.12 -27.93
C ASP A 266 36.28 12.43 -28.94
N ALA A 267 35.11 12.90 -28.49
CA ALA A 267 33.96 13.20 -29.36
C ALA A 267 34.07 14.55 -30.11
N ALA A 268 35.22 15.23 -30.04
CA ALA A 268 35.47 16.47 -30.78
C ALA A 268 36.10 16.26 -32.16
N SER A 269 36.28 15.01 -32.63
CA SER A 269 36.88 14.73 -33.93
C SER A 269 36.26 13.49 -34.57
N GLN A 270 35.24 13.69 -35.42
CA GLN A 270 35.05 13.07 -36.75
C GLN A 270 33.57 13.00 -37.18
N PRO A 271 33.27 13.05 -38.50
CA PRO A 271 31.97 13.47 -39.03
C PRO A 271 30.92 12.36 -39.03
N GLN A 272 29.65 12.79 -39.02
CA GLN A 272 28.47 11.95 -39.14
C GLN A 272 28.50 11.08 -40.42
N GLU A 273 28.49 9.75 -40.25
CA GLU A 273 28.14 8.81 -41.31
C GLU A 273 26.80 8.14 -41.02
N THR A 274 25.93 8.24 -42.00
CA THR A 274 24.59 7.67 -42.07
C THR A 274 24.66 6.15 -42.25
N SER A 275 24.01 5.38 -41.38
CA SER A 275 23.63 4.00 -41.73
C SER A 275 22.20 3.68 -41.24
N LYS A 276 21.39 3.19 -42.19
CA LYS A 276 19.99 2.79 -42.02
C LYS A 276 19.86 1.61 -41.03
N PRO A 277 18.72 1.48 -40.32
CA PRO A 277 18.52 0.40 -39.36
C PRO A 277 18.25 -0.93 -40.08
N LYS A 278 19.06 -1.96 -39.78
CA LYS A 278 18.71 -3.36 -40.08
C LYS A 278 17.73 -3.86 -39.01
N ALA A 279 16.59 -4.34 -39.48
CA ALA A 279 15.52 -4.93 -38.69
C ALA A 279 16.06 -6.06 -37.79
N ARG A 280 15.78 -5.97 -36.49
CA ARG A 280 15.91 -7.08 -35.55
C ARG A 280 14.52 -7.64 -35.32
N ALA A 281 14.41 -8.95 -35.51
CA ALA A 281 13.18 -9.73 -35.48
C ALA A 281 12.37 -9.49 -34.19
N LYS A 282 11.06 -9.30 -34.37
CA LYS A 282 10.08 -9.28 -33.28
C LYS A 282 10.02 -10.67 -32.65
N SER A 283 10.29 -10.77 -31.34
CA SER A 283 9.72 -11.85 -30.54
C SER A 283 8.21 -11.66 -30.45
N PRO A 284 7.39 -12.72 -30.52
CA PRO A 284 5.95 -12.61 -30.37
C PRO A 284 5.64 -12.32 -28.90
N LEU A 285 5.51 -11.03 -28.57
CA LEU A 285 4.60 -10.63 -27.50
C LEU A 285 3.21 -11.07 -27.97
N GLN A 286 2.55 -11.89 -27.16
CA GLN A 286 1.12 -12.12 -27.30
C GLN A 286 0.42 -10.76 -27.22
N ASP A 287 0.05 -10.22 -28.38
CA ASP A 287 -0.95 -9.18 -28.52
C ASP A 287 -2.26 -9.75 -27.99
N GLY A 288 -2.56 -9.47 -26.72
CA GLY A 288 -3.72 -10.04 -26.03
C GLY A 288 -4.06 -9.44 -24.67
N ALA A 289 -3.56 -8.25 -24.30
CA ALA A 289 -4.10 -7.45 -23.19
C ALA A 289 -3.58 -6.02 -23.27
N ALA A 290 -4.21 -5.19 -24.11
CA ALA A 290 -4.14 -3.74 -23.91
C ALA A 290 -4.67 -3.46 -22.49
N GLY A 291 -3.82 -2.90 -21.62
CA GLY A 291 -4.06 -2.81 -20.18
C GLY A 291 -5.40 -2.18 -19.83
N ARG A 292 -6.30 -2.96 -19.23
CA ARG A 292 -7.47 -2.42 -18.54
C ARG A 292 -7.00 -1.85 -17.21
N ASP A 293 -7.02 -0.53 -17.09
CA ASP A 293 -6.75 0.14 -15.81
C ASP A 293 -7.81 -0.28 -14.77
N THR A 294 -7.37 -0.56 -13.55
CA THR A 294 -8.25 -0.90 -12.42
C THR A 294 -8.64 0.34 -11.64
N PHE A 295 -9.90 0.43 -11.22
CA PHE A 295 -10.40 1.50 -10.36
C PHE A 295 -10.22 1.12 -8.89
N HIS A 296 -9.35 1.82 -8.17
CA HIS A 296 -9.11 1.57 -6.76
C HIS A 296 -9.93 2.53 -5.90
N ILE A 297 -10.53 2.01 -4.83
CA ILE A 297 -11.18 2.79 -3.76
C ILE A 297 -10.52 2.39 -2.44
N VAL A 298 -10.02 3.36 -1.71
CA VAL A 298 -9.38 3.17 -0.40
C VAL A 298 -10.07 4.03 0.65
N VAL A 299 -10.55 3.41 1.73
CA VAL A 299 -11.14 4.13 2.87
C VAL A 299 -10.15 4.20 4.03
N LEU A 300 -9.93 5.41 4.53
CA LEU A 300 -8.93 5.77 5.54
C LEU A 300 -9.58 6.59 6.66
N THR A 301 -9.05 6.51 7.88
CA THR A 301 -9.36 7.50 8.93
C THR A 301 -8.78 8.87 8.58
N PRO A 302 -9.42 9.98 9.01
CA PRO A 302 -8.77 11.27 9.02
C PRO A 302 -7.50 11.19 9.88
N PHE A 303 -6.46 11.88 9.48
CA PHE A 303 -5.25 11.99 10.28
C PHE A 303 -5.54 12.99 11.41
N GLU A 304 -5.83 12.50 12.61
CA GLU A 304 -5.91 13.33 13.81
C GLU A 304 -4.53 13.30 14.49
N TYR A 305 -3.90 14.47 14.60
CA TYR A 305 -2.68 14.64 15.39
C TYR A 305 -3.11 14.91 16.83
N GLU A 306 -3.08 13.90 17.70
CA GLU A 306 -3.25 14.12 19.14
C GLU A 306 -1.92 14.61 19.73
N GLU A 307 -1.87 15.86 20.21
CA GLU A 307 -0.81 16.31 21.11
C GLU A 307 -0.81 15.45 22.38
N PRO A 308 0.36 15.07 22.94
CA PRO A 308 0.40 14.31 24.18
C PRO A 308 -0.05 15.19 25.36
N GLN A 309 -1.35 15.17 25.67
CA GLN A 309 -1.88 15.78 26.88
C GLN A 309 -1.65 14.89 28.11
N ALA A 310 -1.21 15.51 29.19
CA ALA A 310 -0.97 14.87 30.48
C ALA A 310 -2.26 14.25 31.06
N SER A 311 -2.18 12.95 31.36
CA SER A 311 -2.96 12.20 32.35
C SER A 311 -4.39 12.69 32.63
N GLN A 312 -5.38 12.12 31.94
CA GLN A 312 -6.76 12.03 32.43
C GLN A 312 -7.09 10.58 32.79
N PRO A 313 -7.86 10.32 33.86
CA PRO A 313 -8.16 8.97 34.31
C PRO A 313 -9.15 8.28 33.37
N ALA A 314 -8.99 6.97 33.26
CA ALA A 314 -9.75 6.07 32.39
C ALA A 314 -11.27 6.19 32.60
N ALA A 315 -11.94 6.94 31.73
CA ALA A 315 -13.37 6.84 31.52
C ALA A 315 -13.67 5.80 30.42
N SER A 316 -14.79 5.09 30.59
CA SER A 316 -15.19 3.85 29.92
C SER A 316 -14.85 3.71 28.42
N LYS A 317 -14.33 2.53 28.05
CA LYS A 317 -14.12 2.06 26.68
C LYS A 317 -15.44 2.06 25.88
N ALA A 318 -15.72 3.18 25.23
CA ALA A 318 -16.55 3.23 24.03
C ALA A 318 -15.79 4.11 23.03
N GLU A 319 -15.10 3.47 22.06
CA GLU A 319 -14.40 4.18 20.99
C GLU A 319 -15.31 5.25 20.38
N LYS A 320 -14.91 6.53 20.51
CA LYS A 320 -15.61 7.61 19.83
C LYS A 320 -15.37 7.46 18.33
N ARG A 321 -16.35 6.90 17.62
CA ARG A 321 -16.28 6.77 16.15
C ARG A 321 -16.09 8.15 15.51
N PRO A 322 -15.16 8.29 14.54
CA PRO A 322 -14.88 9.57 13.90
C PRO A 322 -16.11 10.09 13.16
N GLN A 323 -16.23 11.41 13.01
CA GLN A 323 -17.37 12.01 12.32
C GLN A 323 -17.31 11.80 10.80
N PHE A 324 -16.10 11.82 10.24
CA PHE A 324 -15.81 11.65 8.83
C PHE A 324 -14.68 10.63 8.64
N LEU A 325 -14.68 9.97 7.48
CA LEU A 325 -13.59 9.16 6.95
C LEU A 325 -13.18 9.73 5.58
N ARG A 326 -11.99 9.40 5.11
CA ARG A 326 -11.53 9.78 3.77
C ARG A 326 -11.72 8.62 2.81
N VAL A 327 -12.35 8.88 1.67
CA VAL A 327 -12.44 7.95 0.53
C VAL A 327 -11.51 8.47 -0.55
N LEU A 328 -10.49 7.69 -0.87
CA LEU A 328 -9.51 7.98 -1.91
C LEU A 328 -9.80 7.06 -3.09
N ALA A 329 -9.99 7.61 -4.28
CA ALA A 329 -10.19 6.83 -5.48
C ALA A 329 -9.12 7.12 -6.52
N SER A 330 -8.70 6.10 -7.28
CA SER A 330 -7.73 6.27 -8.35
C SER A 330 -8.01 5.39 -9.56
N TYR A 331 -7.75 5.92 -10.75
CA TYR A 331 -7.92 5.24 -12.03
C TYR A 331 -7.05 5.91 -13.10
N ALA A 332 -6.33 5.12 -13.92
CA ALA A 332 -5.49 5.61 -15.02
C ALA A 332 -4.54 6.77 -14.62
N GLY A 333 -4.00 6.72 -13.40
CA GLY A 333 -3.13 7.77 -12.84
C GLY A 333 -3.83 8.97 -12.21
N ALA A 334 -5.13 9.17 -12.44
CA ALA A 334 -5.92 10.18 -11.72
C ALA A 334 -6.19 9.73 -10.29
N ARG A 335 -6.15 10.67 -9.34
CA ARG A 335 -6.45 10.44 -7.92
C ARG A 335 -7.34 11.53 -7.40
N VAL A 336 -8.38 11.15 -6.68
CA VAL A 336 -9.36 12.06 -6.08
C VAL A 336 -9.67 11.60 -4.67
N GLU A 337 -10.04 12.54 -3.82
CA GLU A 337 -10.54 12.24 -2.48
C GLU A 337 -11.91 12.86 -2.24
N ALA A 338 -12.68 12.21 -1.37
CA ALA A 338 -13.95 12.70 -0.86
C ALA A 338 -14.09 12.37 0.63
N ALA A 339 -14.84 13.21 1.35
CA ALA A 339 -15.17 12.95 2.75
C ALA A 339 -16.42 12.07 2.85
N MET A 340 -16.32 10.97 3.59
CA MET A 340 -17.45 10.10 3.92
C MET A 340 -17.90 10.37 5.35
N ARG A 341 -19.09 10.96 5.52
CA ARG A 341 -19.66 11.22 6.84
C ARG A 341 -20.21 9.93 7.44
N VAL A 342 -19.70 9.53 8.60
CA VAL A 342 -20.09 8.26 9.26
C VAL A 342 -20.75 8.41 10.62
N SER A 343 -20.70 9.60 11.22
CA SER A 343 -21.39 9.90 12.48
C SER A 343 -22.01 11.30 12.48
N SER A 344 -23.06 11.46 13.29
CA SER A 344 -23.69 12.75 13.56
C SER A 344 -23.14 13.42 14.82
N LYS A 345 -22.33 12.72 15.64
CA LYS A 345 -21.72 13.23 16.87
C LYS A 345 -20.42 13.99 16.56
N GLY A 346 -20.54 15.29 16.26
CA GLY A 346 -19.44 16.26 16.26
C GLY A 346 -20.01 17.68 16.33
N ALA A 347 -19.40 18.54 17.16
CA ALA A 347 -19.68 19.97 17.50
C ALA A 347 -21.15 20.43 17.74
N ALA A 348 -22.15 19.92 17.02
CA ALA A 348 -23.56 20.26 17.16
C ALA A 348 -24.25 19.62 18.38
N ALA A 349 -23.70 18.52 18.91
CA ALA A 349 -24.17 17.93 20.17
C ALA A 349 -23.89 18.82 21.39
N ALA A 350 -22.97 19.80 21.26
CA ALA A 350 -22.76 20.82 22.28
C ALA A 350 -23.90 21.87 22.33
N LYS A 351 -24.87 21.83 21.40
CA LYS A 351 -25.98 22.79 21.30
C LYS A 351 -27.38 22.16 21.39
N GLY A 352 -27.52 20.97 21.98
CA GLY A 352 -28.82 20.44 22.42
C GLY A 352 -29.88 20.16 21.33
N LYS A 353 -29.53 20.13 20.04
CA LYS A 353 -30.44 19.70 18.96
C LYS A 353 -30.25 18.22 18.64
N PRO A 354 -31.33 17.43 18.46
CA PRO A 354 -31.21 16.04 18.02
C PRO A 354 -30.56 15.99 16.64
N ALA A 355 -29.44 15.29 16.54
CA ALA A 355 -28.72 15.15 15.28
C ALA A 355 -29.45 14.13 14.39
N GLY A 356 -29.92 14.54 13.22
CA GLY A 356 -30.67 13.68 12.29
C GLY A 356 -29.90 12.42 11.86
N PRO A 357 -30.60 11.40 11.31
CA PRO A 357 -29.99 10.14 10.90
C PRO A 357 -28.92 10.37 9.83
N THR A 358 -27.77 9.70 9.97
CA THR A 358 -26.76 9.69 8.91
C THR A 358 -27.03 8.51 7.98
N ARG A 359 -26.65 8.65 6.70
CA ARG A 359 -26.66 7.55 5.72
C ARG A 359 -25.93 6.31 6.25
N PHE A 360 -24.78 6.51 6.89
CA PHE A 360 -24.02 5.41 7.46
C PHE A 360 -24.73 4.75 8.66
N GLY A 361 -25.54 5.49 9.40
CA GLY A 361 -26.44 4.93 10.41
C GLY A 361 -27.46 3.97 9.79
N SER A 362 -28.07 4.32 8.64
CA SER A 362 -28.96 3.43 7.89
C SER A 362 -28.24 2.16 7.41
N ILE A 363 -27.01 2.31 6.90
CA ILE A 363 -26.16 1.18 6.49
C ILE A 363 -25.93 0.23 7.67
N ILE A 364 -25.54 0.75 8.84
CA ILE A 364 -25.33 -0.06 10.04
C ILE A 364 -26.62 -0.77 10.44
N GLY A 365 -27.75 -0.06 10.50
CA GLY A 365 -29.03 -0.64 10.89
C GLY A 365 -29.47 -1.80 10.01
N MET A 366 -29.34 -1.67 8.68
CA MET A 366 -29.68 -2.75 7.75
C MET A 366 -28.69 -3.92 7.84
N HIS A 367 -27.38 -3.64 7.97
CA HIS A 367 -26.35 -4.67 8.14
C HIS A 367 -26.63 -5.55 9.36
N GLU A 368 -26.96 -4.93 10.49
CA GLU A 368 -27.26 -5.66 11.73
C GLU A 368 -28.59 -6.41 11.65
N ARG A 369 -29.59 -5.89 10.91
CA ARG A 369 -30.83 -6.63 10.61
C ARG A 369 -30.55 -7.90 9.81
N ILE A 370 -29.71 -7.82 8.76
CA ILE A 370 -29.33 -8.98 7.96
C ILE A 370 -28.58 -10.01 8.83
N LYS A 371 -27.57 -9.57 9.60
CA LYS A 371 -26.86 -10.45 10.56
C LYS A 371 -27.80 -11.13 11.54
N THR A 372 -28.77 -10.39 12.09
CA THR A 372 -29.74 -10.96 13.05
C THR A 372 -30.53 -12.09 12.40
N TYR A 373 -30.94 -11.93 11.14
CA TYR A 373 -31.62 -12.98 10.38
C TYR A 373 -30.71 -14.17 10.10
N THR A 374 -29.54 -13.94 9.52
CA THR A 374 -28.63 -15.00 9.08
C THR A 374 -28.01 -15.76 10.25
N ASN A 375 -27.73 -15.07 11.36
CA ASN A 375 -27.00 -15.64 12.49
C ASN A 375 -27.95 -16.15 13.57
N LEU A 376 -29.08 -15.49 13.80
CA LEU A 376 -29.98 -15.86 14.90
C LEU A 376 -31.28 -16.52 14.42
N GLY A 377 -31.53 -16.55 13.11
CA GLY A 377 -32.80 -17.02 12.54
C GLY A 377 -33.98 -16.10 12.94
N LYS A 378 -33.69 -14.84 13.32
CA LYS A 378 -34.67 -13.89 13.86
C LYS A 378 -34.80 -12.67 12.95
N GLY A 379 -36.00 -12.14 12.82
CA GLY A 379 -36.28 -10.98 11.96
C GLY A 379 -36.56 -11.39 10.51
N THR A 380 -36.38 -10.45 9.59
CA THR A 380 -36.70 -10.66 8.17
C THR A 380 -35.62 -10.03 7.29
N LEU A 381 -35.38 -10.63 6.13
CA LEU A 381 -34.55 -10.05 5.09
C LEU A 381 -35.20 -8.80 4.48
N PRO A 382 -34.40 -7.86 3.92
CA PRO A 382 -34.95 -6.74 3.17
C PRO A 382 -35.70 -7.25 1.93
N ASN A 383 -36.80 -6.59 1.56
CA ASN A 383 -37.42 -6.79 0.25
C ASN A 383 -36.57 -6.11 -0.86
N LYS A 384 -36.96 -6.24 -2.13
CA LYS A 384 -36.21 -5.68 -3.28
C LYS A 384 -35.99 -4.16 -3.16
N GLU A 385 -37.01 -3.42 -2.76
CA GLU A 385 -36.95 -1.96 -2.63
C GLU A 385 -36.05 -1.53 -1.47
N GLN A 386 -36.16 -2.20 -0.33
CA GLN A 386 -35.31 -2.01 0.84
C GLN A 386 -33.85 -2.34 0.53
N LEU A 387 -33.60 -3.41 -0.23
CA LEU A 387 -32.26 -3.81 -0.65
C LEU A 387 -31.66 -2.80 -1.64
N ALA A 388 -32.44 -2.31 -2.60
CA ALA A 388 -32.00 -1.26 -3.53
C ALA A 388 -31.71 0.07 -2.79
N ALA A 389 -32.55 0.45 -1.82
CA ALA A 389 -32.31 1.63 -0.99
C ALA A 389 -31.04 1.48 -0.13
N PHE A 390 -30.86 0.34 0.52
CA PHE A 390 -29.64 0.00 1.26
C PHE A 390 -28.40 0.02 0.37
N GLY A 391 -28.49 -0.57 -0.82
CA GLY A 391 -27.44 -0.54 -1.83
C GLY A 391 -27.12 0.87 -2.31
N SER A 392 -28.14 1.72 -2.45
CA SER A 392 -27.95 3.13 -2.82
C SER A 392 -27.16 3.87 -1.74
N ASP A 393 -27.45 3.57 -0.46
CA ASP A 393 -26.71 4.15 0.64
C ASP A 393 -25.23 3.73 0.65
N LEU A 394 -24.95 2.46 0.36
CA LEU A 394 -23.58 1.94 0.19
C LEU A 394 -22.85 2.61 -0.98
N PHE A 395 -23.50 2.67 -2.15
CA PHE A 395 -22.92 3.30 -3.35
C PHE A 395 -22.61 4.77 -3.08
N GLU A 396 -23.59 5.52 -2.61
CA GLU A 396 -23.42 6.94 -2.32
C GLU A 396 -22.49 7.19 -1.12
N ALA A 397 -22.15 6.22 -0.28
CA ALA A 397 -21.13 6.40 0.74
C ALA A 397 -19.71 6.46 0.14
N LEU A 398 -19.45 5.72 -0.94
CA LEU A 398 -18.14 5.66 -1.61
C LEU A 398 -18.04 6.63 -2.79
N PHE A 399 -19.06 6.68 -3.62
CA PHE A 399 -19.05 7.42 -4.88
C PHE A 399 -19.72 8.78 -4.73
N ARG A 400 -18.96 9.76 -4.23
CA ARG A 400 -19.38 11.17 -4.11
C ARG A 400 -18.47 12.11 -4.85
N ASP A 401 -19.01 13.27 -5.22
CA ASP A 401 -18.25 14.42 -5.72
C ASP A 401 -17.23 14.02 -6.79
N LYS A 402 -15.94 14.21 -6.51
CA LYS A 402 -14.84 13.88 -7.42
C LYS A 402 -14.68 12.38 -7.64
N VAL A 403 -14.99 11.54 -6.64
CA VAL A 403 -14.93 10.07 -6.76
C VAL A 403 -16.00 9.56 -7.73
N LEU A 404 -17.23 10.07 -7.65
CA LEU A 404 -18.30 9.71 -8.60
C LEU A 404 -17.93 10.10 -10.03
N ARG A 405 -17.42 11.33 -10.23
CA ARG A 405 -16.97 11.80 -11.55
C ARG A 405 -15.85 10.93 -12.13
N LEU A 406 -14.87 10.55 -11.30
CA LEU A 406 -13.78 9.67 -11.74
C LEU A 406 -14.31 8.28 -12.09
N TYR A 407 -15.29 7.76 -11.34
CA TYR A 407 -15.93 6.48 -11.61
C TYR A 407 -16.69 6.47 -12.94
N ASP A 408 -17.48 7.51 -13.21
CA ASP A 408 -18.20 7.64 -14.48
C ASP A 408 -17.23 7.71 -15.68
N GLU A 409 -16.13 8.46 -15.53
CA GLU A 409 -15.06 8.55 -16.55
C GLU A 409 -14.30 7.23 -16.72
N ALA A 410 -14.03 6.51 -15.63
CA ALA A 410 -13.38 5.21 -15.70
C ALA A 410 -14.21 4.20 -16.48
N ARG A 411 -15.53 4.21 -16.26
CA ARG A 411 -16.46 3.34 -16.98
C ARG A 411 -16.62 3.70 -18.44
N SER A 412 -16.72 4.99 -18.78
CA SER A 412 -16.89 5.42 -20.18
C SER A 412 -15.73 4.97 -21.08
N ARG A 413 -14.54 4.80 -20.50
CA ARG A 413 -13.33 4.31 -21.18
C ARG A 413 -13.27 2.80 -21.37
N GLN A 414 -14.11 2.03 -20.69
CA GLN A 414 -14.17 0.57 -20.86
C GLN A 414 -15.03 0.24 -22.09
N HIS A 415 -14.46 0.40 -23.29
CA HIS A 415 -15.15 0.13 -24.55
C HIS A 415 -15.60 -1.34 -24.64
N GLY A 416 -16.89 -1.60 -24.38
CA GLY A 416 -17.50 -2.94 -24.45
C GLY A 416 -17.10 -3.90 -23.31
N GLY A 417 -16.38 -3.41 -22.29
CA GLY A 417 -15.94 -4.19 -21.13
C GLY A 417 -16.56 -3.69 -19.83
N ARG A 418 -16.47 -4.50 -18.77
CA ARG A 418 -16.82 -4.10 -17.40
C ARG A 418 -15.59 -3.53 -16.70
N LEU A 419 -15.79 -2.55 -15.83
CA LEU A 419 -14.71 -1.91 -15.06
C LEU A 419 -14.27 -2.79 -13.89
N ASP A 420 -12.98 -3.08 -13.75
CA ASP A 420 -12.44 -3.74 -12.57
C ASP A 420 -12.35 -2.75 -11.40
N ILE A 421 -12.94 -3.10 -10.25
CA ILE A 421 -12.96 -2.26 -9.04
C ILE A 421 -12.34 -3.02 -7.87
N VAL A 422 -11.38 -2.39 -7.21
CA VAL A 422 -10.75 -2.90 -5.99
C VAL A 422 -11.09 -1.99 -4.83
N PHE A 423 -11.87 -2.51 -3.88
CA PHE A 423 -12.18 -1.83 -2.64
C PHE A 423 -11.23 -2.25 -1.51
N THR A 424 -10.57 -1.28 -0.87
CA THR A 424 -9.69 -1.48 0.30
C THR A 424 -10.15 -0.57 1.43
N SER A 425 -10.20 -1.08 2.67
CA SER A 425 -10.47 -0.25 3.84
C SER A 425 -9.44 -0.50 4.92
N MET A 426 -8.83 0.56 5.43
CA MET A 426 -7.98 0.52 6.63
C MET A 426 -8.79 0.55 7.92
N VAL A 427 -10.11 0.75 7.82
CA VAL A 427 -11.01 0.83 8.96
C VAL A 427 -11.78 -0.51 9.07
N PRO A 428 -11.54 -1.35 10.10
CA PRO A 428 -12.10 -2.71 10.15
C PRO A 428 -13.62 -2.75 10.05
N TRP A 429 -14.33 -1.94 10.85
CA TRP A 429 -15.80 -1.92 10.86
C TRP A 429 -16.43 -1.37 9.56
N ILE A 430 -15.66 -0.66 8.73
CA ILE A 430 -16.04 -0.27 7.36
C ILE A 430 -15.78 -1.43 6.40
N ALA A 431 -14.64 -2.10 6.53
CA ALA A 431 -14.27 -3.25 5.71
C ALA A 431 -15.30 -4.38 5.82
N GLU A 432 -15.95 -4.54 6.99
CA GLU A 432 -17.02 -5.51 7.22
C GLU A 432 -18.34 -5.22 6.49
N LYS A 433 -18.56 -4.01 5.98
CA LYS A 433 -19.85 -3.67 5.36
C LYS A 433 -20.00 -4.36 4.00
N PRO A 434 -21.22 -4.70 3.57
CA PRO A 434 -21.44 -5.55 2.41
C PRO A 434 -21.45 -4.76 1.11
N TRP A 435 -20.28 -4.25 0.73
CA TRP A 435 -20.10 -3.35 -0.40
C TRP A 435 -20.53 -3.94 -1.76
N GLU A 436 -20.64 -5.26 -1.87
CA GLU A 436 -21.17 -5.95 -3.05
C GLU A 436 -22.63 -5.58 -3.33
N PHE A 437 -23.40 -5.18 -2.30
CA PHE A 437 -24.76 -4.66 -2.44
C PHE A 437 -24.82 -3.20 -2.91
N ALA A 438 -23.70 -2.51 -3.14
CA ALA A 438 -23.73 -1.15 -3.65
C ALA A 438 -24.55 -1.07 -4.95
N TYR A 439 -25.55 -0.19 -4.97
CA TYR A 439 -26.54 -0.06 -6.03
C TYR A 439 -26.49 1.34 -6.63
N ASP A 440 -26.23 1.42 -7.92
CA ASP A 440 -26.22 2.67 -8.67
C ASP A 440 -27.65 2.97 -9.15
N ARG A 441 -28.31 3.93 -8.50
CA ARG A 441 -29.70 4.31 -8.82
C ARG A 441 -29.85 4.88 -10.22
N ALA A 442 -28.84 5.60 -10.71
CA ALA A 442 -28.91 6.22 -12.04
C ALA A 442 -28.99 5.15 -13.15
N ARG A 443 -28.49 3.94 -12.87
CA ARG A 443 -28.40 2.83 -13.82
C ARG A 443 -29.23 1.61 -13.42
N ALA A 444 -29.94 1.71 -12.30
CA ALA A 444 -30.77 0.67 -11.74
C ALA A 444 -30.09 -0.71 -11.57
N SER A 445 -28.79 -0.73 -11.24
CA SER A 445 -27.98 -1.96 -11.18
C SER A 445 -27.08 -2.03 -9.93
N PHE A 446 -26.87 -3.25 -9.42
CA PHE A 446 -25.85 -3.51 -8.41
C PHE A 446 -24.45 -3.55 -9.03
N LEU A 447 -23.45 -3.00 -8.33
CA LEU A 447 -22.07 -2.95 -8.83
C LEU A 447 -21.51 -4.34 -9.13
N ALA A 448 -21.65 -5.28 -8.19
CA ALA A 448 -20.98 -6.57 -8.25
C ALA A 448 -21.58 -7.58 -9.24
N THR A 449 -22.74 -7.29 -9.84
CA THR A 449 -23.42 -8.13 -10.86
C THR A 449 -23.66 -7.40 -12.19
N GLY A 450 -23.65 -6.08 -12.19
CA GLY A 450 -23.87 -5.25 -13.37
C GLY A 450 -22.58 -4.97 -14.14
N GLU A 451 -22.16 -3.71 -14.18
CA GLU A 451 -21.15 -3.23 -15.13
C GLU A 451 -19.72 -3.23 -14.58
N THR A 452 -19.47 -3.88 -13.44
CA THR A 452 -18.16 -3.89 -12.79
C THR A 452 -17.76 -5.28 -12.34
N HIS A 453 -16.45 -5.53 -12.28
CA HIS A 453 -15.89 -6.68 -11.55
C HIS A 453 -15.39 -6.19 -10.20
N PHE A 454 -16.23 -6.38 -9.18
CA PHE A 454 -15.95 -5.87 -7.84
C PHE A 454 -15.24 -6.94 -6.98
N VAL A 455 -14.05 -6.59 -6.49
CA VAL A 455 -13.29 -7.37 -5.50
C VAL A 455 -12.85 -6.48 -4.33
N ARG A 456 -12.53 -7.11 -3.20
CA ARG A 456 -11.92 -6.45 -2.05
C ARG A 456 -10.41 -6.68 -2.04
N ASN A 457 -9.68 -5.83 -1.33
CA ASN A 457 -8.27 -6.03 -1.01
C ASN A 457 -8.01 -5.57 0.43
N VAL A 458 -6.89 -6.02 0.99
CA VAL A 458 -6.41 -5.64 2.32
C VAL A 458 -5.14 -4.83 2.15
N LEU A 459 -5.04 -3.70 2.85
CA LEU A 459 -3.81 -2.93 2.85
C LEU A 459 -2.76 -3.69 3.69
N THR A 460 -1.72 -4.17 3.04
CA THR A 460 -0.59 -4.87 3.68
C THR A 460 0.71 -4.53 2.94
N GLY A 461 1.81 -4.46 3.69
CA GLY A 461 3.17 -4.34 3.16
C GLY A 461 3.79 -5.69 2.77
N VAL A 462 3.10 -6.80 3.08
CA VAL A 462 3.52 -8.14 2.64
C VAL A 462 3.17 -8.30 1.15
N PRO A 463 4.14 -8.60 0.28
CA PRO A 463 3.85 -8.90 -1.11
C PRO A 463 3.02 -10.18 -1.21
N ALA A 464 2.16 -10.26 -2.22
CA ALA A 464 1.47 -11.50 -2.54
C ALA A 464 2.48 -12.52 -3.08
N ASP A 465 2.21 -13.81 -2.84
CA ASP A 465 2.93 -14.88 -3.52
C ASP A 465 2.81 -14.71 -5.04
N PHE A 466 3.92 -14.96 -5.75
CA PHE A 466 3.90 -14.91 -7.21
C PHE A 466 3.08 -16.08 -7.75
N ILE A 467 2.01 -15.76 -8.48
CA ILE A 467 1.24 -16.73 -9.24
C ILE A 467 1.98 -16.98 -10.55
N ALA A 468 2.68 -18.11 -10.65
CA ALA A 468 3.07 -18.63 -11.96
C ALA A 468 1.79 -19.11 -12.68
N PRO A 469 1.52 -18.65 -13.92
CA PRO A 469 0.43 -19.20 -14.71
C PRO A 469 0.62 -20.72 -14.84
N SER A 470 -0.31 -21.51 -14.30
CA SER A 470 -0.20 -22.96 -14.44
C SER A 470 -0.73 -23.38 -15.80
N LEU A 471 0.13 -24.00 -16.61
CA LEU A 471 -0.27 -24.73 -17.82
C LEU A 471 -1.05 -25.98 -17.40
N GLY A 472 -2.38 -25.92 -17.41
CA GLY A 472 -3.24 -27.07 -17.14
C GLY A 472 -4.46 -26.79 -16.24
N PRO A 473 -5.22 -27.85 -15.89
CA PRO A 473 -6.44 -27.74 -15.08
C PRO A 473 -6.15 -27.23 -13.66
N LEU A 474 -7.16 -26.63 -13.03
CA LEU A 474 -7.09 -26.23 -11.62
C LEU A 474 -6.82 -27.46 -10.74
N ARG A 475 -5.88 -27.37 -9.80
CA ARG A 475 -5.53 -28.46 -8.87
C ARG A 475 -6.07 -28.11 -7.49
N ILE A 476 -7.28 -28.60 -7.22
CA ILE A 476 -8.10 -28.22 -6.07
C ILE A 476 -8.00 -29.30 -4.99
N LEU A 477 -7.55 -28.91 -3.80
CA LEU A 477 -7.74 -29.70 -2.59
C LEU A 477 -9.02 -29.25 -1.91
N VAL A 478 -10.03 -30.12 -1.84
CA VAL A 478 -11.24 -29.89 -1.06
C VAL A 478 -11.01 -30.44 0.33
N VAL A 479 -11.05 -29.57 1.33
CA VAL A 479 -10.84 -29.89 2.73
C VAL A 479 -12.18 -29.79 3.43
N SER A 480 -12.72 -30.90 3.95
CA SER A 480 -13.92 -30.89 4.78
C SER A 480 -13.54 -31.22 6.23
N ALA A 481 -13.93 -30.32 7.15
CA ALA A 481 -13.79 -30.52 8.58
C ALA A 481 -15.15 -30.28 9.28
N GLN A 482 -15.72 -31.36 9.79
CA GLN A 482 -16.99 -31.36 10.52
C GLN A 482 -16.84 -32.09 11.86
N PRO A 483 -16.28 -31.43 12.88
CA PRO A 483 -16.14 -32.04 14.20
C PRO A 483 -17.50 -32.34 14.83
N SER A 484 -17.49 -33.32 15.73
CA SER A 484 -18.67 -33.78 16.46
C SER A 484 -19.36 -32.60 17.17
N GLY A 485 -20.66 -32.42 16.92
CA GLY A 485 -21.47 -31.33 17.48
C GLY A 485 -21.60 -30.07 16.61
N TYR A 486 -20.90 -30.00 15.47
CA TYR A 486 -20.98 -28.86 14.56
C TYR A 486 -21.81 -29.13 13.28
N GLY A 487 -21.89 -30.38 12.80
CA GLY A 487 -22.63 -30.75 11.58
C GLY A 487 -24.08 -31.24 11.82
N LEU A 488 -24.98 -30.96 10.86
CA LEU A 488 -26.35 -31.52 10.80
C LEU A 488 -26.53 -32.61 9.73
N LEU A 489 -25.60 -32.72 8.78
CA LEU A 489 -25.61 -33.70 7.69
C LEU A 489 -24.69 -34.87 8.02
N SER A 490 -25.00 -36.06 7.49
CA SER A 490 -24.05 -37.16 7.55
C SER A 490 -22.86 -36.86 6.63
N ILE A 491 -21.67 -37.31 7.03
CA ILE A 491 -20.41 -37.08 6.31
C ILE A 491 -20.51 -37.58 4.86
N GLU A 492 -21.24 -38.67 4.63
CA GLU A 492 -21.46 -39.27 3.32
C GLU A 492 -22.30 -38.37 2.42
N ARG A 493 -23.35 -37.73 2.96
CA ARG A 493 -24.18 -36.78 2.19
C ARG A 493 -23.42 -35.53 1.84
N GLU A 494 -22.63 -35.00 2.76
CA GLU A 494 -21.79 -33.83 2.47
C GLU A 494 -20.72 -34.16 1.43
N THR A 495 -20.05 -35.31 1.58
CA THR A 495 -19.08 -35.81 0.60
C THR A 495 -19.71 -35.93 -0.79
N GLN A 496 -20.90 -36.52 -0.90
CA GLN A 496 -21.60 -36.64 -2.17
C GLN A 496 -21.97 -35.29 -2.77
N LEU A 497 -22.49 -34.35 -1.97
CA LEU A 497 -22.82 -32.99 -2.42
C LEU A 497 -21.61 -32.25 -2.97
N ILE A 498 -20.45 -32.41 -2.32
CA ILE A 498 -19.18 -31.87 -2.79
C ILE A 498 -18.79 -32.50 -4.12
N GLU A 499 -18.78 -33.84 -4.19
CA GLU A 499 -18.40 -34.55 -5.42
C GLU A 499 -19.29 -34.15 -6.60
N ASP A 500 -20.61 -34.08 -6.39
CA ASP A 500 -21.59 -33.68 -7.40
C ASP A 500 -21.35 -32.24 -7.87
N SER A 501 -20.99 -31.33 -6.96
CA SER A 501 -20.72 -29.93 -7.27
C SER A 501 -19.48 -29.75 -8.18
N PHE A 502 -18.47 -30.61 -8.01
CA PHE A 502 -17.24 -30.59 -8.81
C PHE A 502 -17.28 -31.55 -10.02
N ALA A 503 -18.27 -32.44 -10.12
CA ALA A 503 -18.38 -33.43 -11.19
C ALA A 503 -18.35 -32.82 -12.61
N PRO A 504 -19.03 -31.69 -12.90
CA PRO A 504 -18.95 -31.06 -14.22
C PRO A 504 -17.53 -30.62 -14.60
N LEU A 505 -16.77 -30.08 -13.63
CA LEU A 505 -15.38 -29.64 -13.85
C LEU A 505 -14.43 -30.81 -14.07
N LYS A 506 -14.59 -31.89 -13.29
CA LYS A 506 -13.86 -33.15 -13.44
C LYS A 506 -14.14 -33.79 -14.80
N LYS A 507 -15.41 -33.90 -15.19
CA LYS A 507 -15.84 -34.49 -16.48
C LYS A 507 -15.28 -33.70 -17.67
N ALA A 508 -15.25 -32.38 -17.58
CA ALA A 508 -14.69 -31.50 -18.59
C ALA A 508 -13.14 -31.45 -18.59
N LYS A 509 -12.47 -32.15 -17.66
CA LYS A 509 -11.02 -32.12 -17.45
C LYS A 509 -10.46 -30.73 -17.18
N LEU A 510 -11.29 -29.87 -16.58
CA LEU A 510 -10.98 -28.48 -16.25
C LEU A 510 -10.40 -28.32 -14.84
N ALA A 511 -10.65 -29.30 -13.96
CA ALA A 511 -10.08 -29.36 -12.63
C ALA A 511 -9.71 -30.80 -12.23
N GLN A 512 -8.57 -30.93 -11.55
CA GLN A 512 -8.20 -32.07 -10.73
C GLN A 512 -8.64 -31.77 -9.30
N VAL A 513 -9.52 -32.61 -8.74
CA VAL A 513 -10.10 -32.35 -7.42
C VAL A 513 -9.87 -33.56 -6.52
N GLU A 514 -9.13 -33.35 -5.43
CA GLU A 514 -8.90 -34.32 -4.37
C GLU A 514 -9.69 -33.91 -3.12
N LEU A 515 -10.40 -34.86 -2.51
CA LEU A 515 -11.18 -34.63 -1.30
C LEU A 515 -10.44 -35.18 -0.08
N LEU A 516 -10.21 -34.32 0.89
CA LEU A 516 -9.74 -34.64 2.23
C LEU A 516 -10.91 -34.45 3.22
N ALA A 517 -11.69 -35.51 3.42
CA ALA A 517 -12.70 -35.56 4.47
C ALA A 517 -12.05 -35.76 5.85
N ARG A 518 -12.74 -35.35 6.92
CA ARG A 518 -12.24 -35.44 8.30
C ARG A 518 -10.85 -34.84 8.47
N ALA A 519 -10.73 -33.61 8.00
CA ALA A 519 -9.46 -32.92 7.90
C ALA A 519 -8.98 -32.46 9.28
N THR A 520 -7.80 -32.95 9.67
CA THR A 520 -7.02 -32.40 10.78
C THR A 520 -5.95 -31.45 10.23
N PRO A 521 -5.44 -30.48 11.02
CA PRO A 521 -4.39 -29.57 10.55
C PRO A 521 -3.15 -30.32 10.04
N ALA A 522 -2.80 -31.44 10.67
CA ALA A 522 -1.67 -32.28 10.28
C ALA A 522 -1.88 -32.93 8.90
N LYS A 523 -3.07 -33.45 8.61
CA LYS A 523 -3.41 -34.04 7.29
C LYS A 523 -3.37 -32.99 6.19
N VAL A 524 -3.92 -31.81 6.45
CA VAL A 524 -3.89 -30.69 5.50
C VAL A 524 -2.45 -30.25 5.25
N HIS A 525 -1.64 -30.11 6.29
CA HIS A 525 -0.23 -29.77 6.17
C HIS A 525 0.53 -30.78 5.32
N ALA A 526 0.31 -32.08 5.54
CA ALA A 526 0.94 -33.15 4.76
C ALA A 526 0.60 -33.04 3.26
N GLN A 527 -0.68 -32.83 2.94
CA GLN A 527 -1.14 -32.69 1.56
C GLN A 527 -0.59 -31.43 0.88
N LEU A 528 -0.62 -30.28 1.55
CA LEU A 528 -0.14 -29.02 0.98
C LEU A 528 1.38 -28.96 0.86
N SER A 529 2.12 -29.72 1.68
CA SER A 529 3.59 -29.79 1.59
C SER A 529 4.08 -30.47 0.31
N SER A 530 3.22 -31.18 -0.42
CA SER A 530 3.56 -31.78 -1.71
C SER A 530 3.72 -30.76 -2.85
N GLY A 531 3.14 -29.55 -2.72
CA GLY A 531 3.05 -28.57 -3.83
C GLY A 531 2.13 -29.01 -4.98
N ALA A 532 1.33 -30.07 -4.78
CA ALA A 532 0.46 -30.63 -5.80
C ALA A 532 -0.79 -29.78 -6.09
N PHE A 533 -1.13 -28.84 -5.20
CA PHE A 533 -2.35 -28.04 -5.29
C PHE A 533 -2.04 -26.56 -5.50
N ASN A 534 -2.92 -25.86 -6.21
CA ASN A 534 -2.88 -24.41 -6.36
C ASN A 534 -4.15 -23.73 -5.82
N VAL A 535 -5.18 -24.53 -5.49
CA VAL A 535 -6.42 -24.06 -4.89
C VAL A 535 -6.74 -24.92 -3.67
N VAL A 536 -7.16 -24.29 -2.58
CA VAL A 536 -7.76 -24.96 -1.42
C VAL A 536 -9.21 -24.54 -1.31
N HIS A 537 -10.14 -25.49 -1.26
CA HIS A 537 -11.54 -25.25 -0.96
C HIS A 537 -11.84 -25.83 0.42
N PHE A 538 -11.91 -24.98 1.43
CA PHE A 538 -12.19 -25.38 2.81
C PHE A 538 -13.68 -25.29 3.09
N ILE A 539 -14.24 -26.38 3.61
CA ILE A 539 -15.62 -26.50 4.06
C ILE A 539 -15.58 -26.82 5.54
N GLY A 540 -16.16 -25.93 6.34
CA GLY A 540 -16.19 -26.13 7.77
C GLY A 540 -16.60 -24.86 8.51
N HIS A 541 -16.15 -24.80 9.75
CA HIS A 541 -16.53 -23.74 10.68
C HIS A 541 -15.31 -22.91 11.08
N GLY A 542 -15.58 -21.82 11.76
CA GLY A 542 -14.57 -20.96 12.33
C GLY A 542 -15.20 -20.00 13.30
N ASP A 543 -14.33 -19.37 14.06
CA ASP A 543 -14.69 -18.61 15.23
C ASP A 543 -13.96 -17.27 15.19
N PHE A 544 -14.50 -16.29 15.90
CA PHE A 544 -13.88 -14.98 16.03
C PHE A 544 -13.94 -14.55 17.48
N ASN A 545 -12.78 -14.17 18.02
CA ASN A 545 -12.70 -13.69 19.37
C ASN A 545 -12.77 -12.16 19.35
N GLU A 546 -13.90 -11.58 19.76
CA GLU A 546 -14.11 -10.12 19.76
C GLU A 546 -13.12 -9.36 20.66
N ASP A 547 -12.64 -9.97 21.75
CA ASP A 547 -11.70 -9.32 22.69
C ASP A 547 -10.29 -9.18 22.09
N THR A 548 -9.85 -10.21 21.38
CA THR A 548 -8.52 -10.28 20.76
C THR A 548 -8.51 -9.81 19.30
N GLN A 549 -9.69 -9.67 18.68
CA GLN A 549 -9.88 -9.41 17.25
C GLN A 549 -9.23 -10.46 16.35
N GLU A 550 -9.10 -11.70 16.83
CA GLU A 550 -8.48 -12.82 16.11
C GLU A 550 -9.54 -13.80 15.60
N GLY A 551 -9.42 -14.17 14.32
CA GLY A 551 -10.21 -15.24 13.73
C GLY A 551 -9.51 -16.61 13.83
N SER A 552 -10.29 -17.69 13.81
CA SER A 552 -9.78 -19.06 13.81
C SER A 552 -10.60 -19.96 12.89
N LEU A 553 -9.95 -20.99 12.33
CA LEU A 553 -10.62 -22.07 11.59
C LEU A 553 -10.78 -23.29 12.50
N ILE A 554 -11.91 -23.98 12.40
CA ILE A 554 -12.16 -25.18 13.19
C ILE A 554 -11.96 -26.41 12.30
N PHE A 555 -11.01 -27.25 12.70
CA PHE A 555 -10.71 -28.54 12.10
C PHE A 555 -11.22 -29.69 12.97
N GLU A 556 -11.08 -30.92 12.49
CA GLU A 556 -11.21 -32.10 13.33
C GLU A 556 -9.88 -32.37 14.08
N ASP A 557 -9.98 -32.87 15.31
CA ASP A 557 -8.87 -33.56 15.98
C ASP A 557 -8.86 -35.05 15.60
N ASP A 558 -7.88 -35.81 16.12
CA ASP A 558 -7.72 -37.23 15.80
C ASP A 558 -8.86 -38.11 16.35
N ASP A 559 -9.63 -37.60 17.33
CA ASP A 559 -10.79 -38.27 17.94
C ASP A 559 -12.13 -37.83 17.31
N GLY A 560 -12.10 -36.95 16.28
CA GLY A 560 -13.29 -36.39 15.63
C GLY A 560 -13.98 -35.28 16.43
N GLY A 561 -13.29 -34.74 17.45
CA GLY A 561 -13.62 -33.51 18.16
C GLY A 561 -13.11 -32.26 17.43
N ALA A 562 -13.29 -31.09 18.05
CA ALA A 562 -12.97 -29.80 17.43
C ALA A 562 -11.54 -29.34 17.75
N ALA A 563 -10.72 -29.18 16.71
CA ALA A 563 -9.38 -28.58 16.78
C ALA A 563 -9.40 -27.13 16.28
N VAL A 564 -9.17 -26.16 17.17
CA VAL A 564 -9.14 -24.73 16.80
C VAL A 564 -7.76 -24.35 16.26
N LEU A 565 -7.71 -23.95 14.98
CA LEU A 565 -6.53 -23.43 14.33
C LEU A 565 -6.59 -21.89 14.30
N LYS A 566 -5.75 -21.25 15.11
CA LYS A 566 -5.66 -19.78 15.20
C LYS A 566 -5.15 -19.16 13.90
N GLN A 567 -5.42 -17.87 13.73
CA GLN A 567 -5.02 -17.06 12.57
C GLN A 567 -3.56 -17.24 12.13
N SER A 568 -2.60 -17.20 13.05
CA SER A 568 -1.17 -17.33 12.72
C SER A 568 -0.85 -18.70 12.10
N ALA A 569 -1.34 -19.77 12.72
CA ALA A 569 -1.15 -21.13 12.22
C ALA A 569 -1.89 -21.37 10.89
N ALA A 570 -3.06 -20.75 10.68
CA ALA A 570 -3.74 -20.78 9.39
C ALA A 570 -2.90 -20.08 8.29
N CYS A 571 -2.24 -18.97 8.60
CA CYS A 571 -1.33 -18.30 7.66
C CYS A 571 -0.12 -19.19 7.31
N GLU A 572 0.48 -19.86 8.29
CA GLU A 572 1.58 -20.82 8.08
C GLU A 572 1.15 -22.06 7.26
N LEU A 573 -0.13 -22.43 7.37
CA LEU A 573 -0.70 -23.57 6.67
C LEU A 573 -0.97 -23.28 5.18
N PHE A 574 -1.39 -22.06 4.83
CA PHE A 574 -1.86 -21.73 3.48
C PHE A 574 -0.93 -20.80 2.67
N CYS A 575 -0.21 -19.88 3.31
CA CYS A 575 0.63 -18.91 2.61
C CYS A 575 2.01 -19.50 2.26
N GLN A 576 2.67 -18.94 1.24
CA GLN A 576 4.04 -19.29 0.80
C GLN A 576 4.20 -20.75 0.35
N ARG A 577 3.12 -21.39 -0.12
CA ARG A 577 3.09 -22.81 -0.54
C ARG A 577 2.69 -23.01 -2.01
N GLY A 578 2.64 -21.94 -2.80
CA GLY A 578 2.17 -21.98 -4.19
C GLY A 578 0.64 -22.10 -4.32
N ILE A 579 -0.08 -21.78 -3.24
CA ILE A 579 -1.55 -21.68 -3.24
C ILE A 579 -1.94 -20.30 -3.74
N ASN A 580 -2.69 -20.27 -4.83
CA ASN A 580 -3.10 -19.03 -5.49
C ASN A 580 -4.49 -18.57 -5.02
N LEU A 581 -5.30 -19.50 -4.53
CA LEU A 581 -6.67 -19.26 -4.12
C LEU A 581 -7.06 -20.14 -2.93
N VAL A 582 -7.56 -19.52 -1.87
CA VAL A 582 -8.28 -20.23 -0.79
C VAL A 582 -9.75 -19.85 -0.84
N PHE A 583 -10.63 -20.83 -0.91
CA PHE A 583 -12.07 -20.65 -0.82
C PHE A 583 -12.52 -21.12 0.55
N LEU A 584 -12.91 -20.19 1.41
CA LEU A 584 -13.45 -20.45 2.74
C LEU A 584 -14.99 -20.51 2.64
N ASN A 585 -15.51 -21.72 2.58
CA ASN A 585 -16.93 -21.99 2.55
C ASN A 585 -17.44 -22.38 3.94
N ALA A 586 -18.21 -21.49 4.58
CA ALA A 586 -18.99 -21.84 5.76
C ALA A 586 -20.48 -21.86 5.42
N CYS A 587 -21.08 -23.03 5.62
CA CYS A 587 -22.47 -23.34 5.33
C CYS A 587 -23.35 -23.24 6.60
N ARG A 588 -24.67 -23.21 6.43
CA ARG A 588 -25.68 -23.06 7.50
C ARG A 588 -25.84 -24.31 8.40
N THR A 589 -25.10 -25.38 8.15
CA THR A 589 -25.32 -26.69 8.75
C THR A 589 -24.76 -26.79 10.16
N GLY A 590 -25.35 -26.11 11.15
CA GLY A 590 -24.96 -26.29 12.56
C GLY A 590 -25.42 -25.21 13.54
N THR A 591 -25.71 -25.61 14.78
CA THR A 591 -26.02 -24.71 15.91
C THR A 591 -24.80 -24.01 16.50
N GLY A 592 -23.57 -24.41 16.14
CA GLY A 592 -22.31 -23.82 16.60
C GLY A 592 -21.54 -23.15 15.46
N GLY A 593 -21.10 -21.90 15.65
CA GLY A 593 -20.29 -21.15 14.68
C GLY A 593 -21.10 -20.29 13.71
N ARG A 594 -21.90 -19.34 14.23
CA ARG A 594 -22.73 -18.45 13.42
C ARG A 594 -21.96 -17.21 12.95
N ALA A 595 -21.61 -17.21 11.65
CA ALA A 595 -21.25 -16.08 10.78
C ALA A 595 -20.07 -15.16 11.16
N GLU A 596 -19.31 -15.46 12.20
CA GLU A 596 -18.04 -14.76 12.45
C GLU A 596 -16.86 -15.40 11.73
N PHE A 597 -17.09 -16.52 11.02
CA PHE A 597 -16.14 -17.32 10.26
C PHE A 597 -15.13 -16.53 9.41
N ASN A 598 -15.54 -15.38 8.86
CA ASN A 598 -14.72 -14.57 7.94
C ASN A 598 -14.22 -13.25 8.53
N LYS A 599 -14.54 -12.95 9.80
CA LYS A 599 -13.91 -11.83 10.48
C LYS A 599 -12.50 -12.26 10.88
N GLY A 600 -11.50 -11.48 10.49
CA GLY A 600 -10.11 -11.73 10.87
C GLY A 600 -9.37 -12.68 9.93
N VAL A 601 -9.80 -13.95 9.80
CA VAL A 601 -9.03 -14.97 9.05
C VAL A 601 -8.86 -14.62 7.58
N ALA A 602 -9.96 -14.26 6.89
CA ALA A 602 -9.95 -13.94 5.47
C ALA A 602 -9.00 -12.78 5.16
N GLN A 603 -9.10 -11.69 5.93
CA GLN A 603 -8.24 -10.53 5.76
C GLN A 603 -6.79 -10.86 6.15
N ALA A 604 -6.57 -11.66 7.18
CA ALA A 604 -5.24 -12.04 7.63
C ALA A 604 -4.49 -12.89 6.60
N LEU A 605 -5.15 -13.88 5.97
CA LEU A 605 -4.52 -14.70 4.93
C LEU A 605 -4.06 -13.84 3.76
N VAL A 606 -4.92 -12.93 3.29
CA VAL A 606 -4.57 -11.98 2.21
C VAL A 606 -3.48 -11.01 2.68
N ALA A 607 -3.53 -10.54 3.93
CA ALA A 607 -2.51 -9.67 4.50
C ALA A 607 -1.14 -10.36 4.66
N HIS A 608 -1.10 -11.68 4.75
CA HIS A 608 0.11 -12.51 4.86
C HIS A 608 0.61 -13.06 3.52
N GLY A 609 0.07 -12.56 2.40
CA GLY A 609 0.60 -12.85 1.07
C GLY A 609 -0.24 -13.81 0.23
N LEU A 610 -1.39 -14.30 0.72
CA LEU A 610 -2.28 -15.09 -0.13
C LEU A 610 -2.82 -14.24 -1.30
N PRO A 611 -2.67 -14.67 -2.57
CA PRO A 611 -3.04 -13.83 -3.72
C PRO A 611 -4.54 -13.56 -3.86
N ALA A 612 -5.37 -14.57 -3.60
CA ALA A 612 -6.81 -14.47 -3.67
C ALA A 612 -7.52 -15.35 -2.65
N LEU A 613 -8.67 -14.88 -2.19
CA LEU A 613 -9.48 -15.59 -1.20
C LEU A 613 -10.97 -15.33 -1.42
N VAL A 614 -11.80 -16.35 -1.27
CA VAL A 614 -13.27 -16.23 -1.21
C VAL A 614 -13.76 -16.54 0.19
N ALA A 615 -14.67 -15.73 0.71
CA ALA A 615 -15.18 -15.82 2.07
C ALA A 615 -16.63 -15.32 2.17
N ASN A 616 -17.49 -16.00 2.91
CA ASN A 616 -18.90 -15.63 3.13
C ASN A 616 -19.10 -14.54 4.21
N GLN A 617 -19.57 -13.34 3.86
CA GLN A 617 -19.79 -12.28 4.88
C GLN A 617 -21.04 -12.49 5.77
N TYR A 618 -21.91 -13.43 5.40
CA TYR A 618 -23.08 -13.86 6.15
C TYR A 618 -23.21 -15.38 6.08
N SER A 619 -24.10 -15.95 6.88
CA SER A 619 -24.54 -17.32 6.66
C SER A 619 -25.36 -17.42 5.37
N VAL A 620 -25.14 -18.47 4.58
CA VAL A 620 -25.73 -18.67 3.25
C VAL A 620 -26.30 -20.09 3.15
N LEU A 621 -27.31 -20.27 2.29
CA LEU A 621 -27.82 -21.60 1.96
C LEU A 621 -26.75 -22.44 1.23
N ASP A 622 -26.67 -23.72 1.57
CA ASP A 622 -25.70 -24.65 0.98
C ASP A 622 -25.84 -24.71 -0.55
N SER A 623 -27.07 -24.70 -1.06
CA SER A 623 -27.35 -24.68 -2.50
C SER A 623 -26.79 -23.43 -3.17
N SER A 624 -26.98 -22.25 -2.57
CA SER A 624 -26.45 -20.98 -3.08
C SER A 624 -24.92 -20.94 -3.03
N ALA A 625 -24.30 -21.43 -1.95
CA ALA A 625 -22.85 -21.50 -1.81
C ALA A 625 -22.22 -22.47 -2.83
N ALA A 626 -22.81 -23.66 -3.00
CA ALA A 626 -22.37 -24.64 -3.97
C ALA A 626 -22.45 -24.11 -5.41
N HIS A 627 -23.57 -23.46 -5.77
CA HIS A 627 -23.71 -22.84 -7.09
C HIS A 627 -22.72 -21.71 -7.32
N PHE A 628 -22.46 -20.87 -6.30
CA PHE A 628 -21.42 -19.86 -6.41
C PHE A 628 -20.07 -20.50 -6.71
N ALA A 629 -19.65 -21.49 -5.91
CA ALA A 629 -18.36 -22.17 -6.07
C ALA A 629 -18.25 -22.84 -7.46
N GLN A 630 -19.30 -23.54 -7.90
CA GLN A 630 -19.34 -24.21 -9.19
C GLN A 630 -19.12 -23.25 -10.36
N TYR A 631 -19.88 -22.15 -10.41
CA TYR A 631 -19.76 -21.18 -11.50
C TYR A 631 -18.49 -20.32 -11.39
N PHE A 632 -18.01 -20.10 -10.18
CA PHE A 632 -16.73 -19.42 -9.94
C PHE A 632 -15.56 -20.23 -10.49
N TYR A 633 -15.44 -21.51 -10.11
CA TYR A 633 -14.40 -22.39 -10.63
C TYR A 633 -14.56 -22.68 -12.13
N TRP A 634 -15.81 -22.78 -12.61
CA TRP A 634 -16.06 -22.88 -14.04
C TRP A 634 -15.49 -21.68 -14.78
N ALA A 635 -15.85 -20.46 -14.39
CA ALA A 635 -15.35 -19.25 -15.01
C ALA A 635 -13.81 -19.16 -14.98
N LEU A 636 -13.20 -19.44 -13.83
CA LEU A 636 -11.74 -19.48 -13.71
C LEU A 636 -11.11 -20.49 -14.66
N SER A 637 -11.67 -21.70 -14.74
CA SER A 637 -11.19 -22.75 -15.64
C SER A 637 -11.30 -22.41 -17.13
N GLN A 638 -12.16 -21.45 -17.49
CA GLN A 638 -12.27 -20.89 -18.84
C GLN A 638 -11.29 -19.74 -19.10
N GLY A 639 -10.32 -19.51 -18.21
CA GLY A 639 -9.36 -18.40 -18.32
C GLY A 639 -9.93 -17.02 -18.01
N LYS A 640 -11.12 -16.94 -17.40
CA LYS A 640 -11.64 -15.65 -16.90
C LYS A 640 -10.83 -15.18 -15.70
N THR A 641 -10.72 -13.86 -15.54
CA THR A 641 -10.07 -13.26 -14.37
C THR A 641 -10.85 -13.54 -13.09
N ILE A 642 -10.22 -13.38 -11.93
CA ILE A 642 -10.88 -13.56 -10.62
C ILE A 642 -12.10 -12.64 -10.49
N GLY A 643 -11.98 -11.37 -10.92
CA GLY A 643 -13.08 -10.42 -10.90
C GLY A 643 -14.25 -10.83 -11.80
N GLN A 644 -13.95 -11.33 -13.00
CA GLN A 644 -14.95 -11.86 -13.93
C GLN A 644 -15.64 -13.10 -13.35
N ALA A 645 -14.87 -14.06 -12.83
CA ALA A 645 -15.40 -15.27 -12.23
C ALA A 645 -16.33 -14.97 -11.04
N ALA A 646 -15.94 -14.00 -10.20
CA ALA A 646 -16.79 -13.54 -9.11
C ALA A 646 -18.12 -13.00 -9.66
N CYS A 647 -18.09 -12.14 -10.67
CA CYS A 647 -19.30 -11.55 -11.24
C CYS A 647 -20.24 -12.59 -11.84
N GLU A 648 -19.72 -13.54 -12.61
CA GLU A 648 -20.50 -14.63 -13.21
C GLU A 648 -21.15 -15.54 -12.14
N ALA A 649 -20.39 -15.89 -11.10
CA ALA A 649 -20.91 -16.68 -10.00
C ALA A 649 -22.05 -15.97 -9.27
N ARG A 650 -21.96 -14.65 -9.06
CA ARG A 650 -23.05 -13.85 -8.48
C ARG A 650 -24.29 -13.84 -9.36
N ILE A 651 -24.12 -13.68 -10.67
CA ILE A 651 -25.23 -13.72 -11.63
C ILE A 651 -25.90 -15.10 -11.60
N ALA A 652 -25.13 -16.18 -11.60
CA ALA A 652 -25.64 -17.55 -11.52
C ALA A 652 -26.47 -17.78 -10.26
N VAL A 653 -25.98 -17.37 -9.09
CA VAL A 653 -26.75 -17.43 -7.84
C VAL A 653 -28.04 -16.60 -7.97
N ASN A 654 -27.99 -15.42 -8.58
CA ASN A 654 -29.16 -14.58 -8.78
C ASN A 654 -30.17 -15.15 -9.80
N CYS A 655 -29.82 -16.18 -10.55
CA CYS A 655 -30.74 -16.92 -11.41
C CYS A 655 -31.41 -18.11 -10.70
N LEU A 656 -30.97 -18.47 -9.49
CA LEU A 656 -31.52 -19.61 -8.76
C LEU A 656 -32.94 -19.35 -8.22
N PRO A 657 -33.91 -20.26 -8.46
CA PRO A 657 -35.28 -20.08 -7.98
C PRO A 657 -35.42 -20.07 -6.45
N GLN A 658 -34.63 -20.89 -5.74
CA GLN A 658 -34.76 -21.15 -4.29
C GLN A 658 -33.79 -20.33 -3.42
N ARG A 659 -33.24 -19.24 -3.96
CA ARG A 659 -32.28 -18.39 -3.25
C ARG A 659 -32.95 -17.43 -2.27
N GLU A 660 -32.23 -17.02 -1.24
CA GLU A 660 -32.54 -15.79 -0.51
C GLU A 660 -32.09 -14.56 -1.31
N ILE A 661 -32.75 -13.42 -1.13
CA ILE A 661 -32.50 -12.20 -1.91
C ILE A 661 -31.06 -11.65 -1.76
N ILE A 662 -30.37 -12.04 -0.68
CA ILE A 662 -29.01 -11.61 -0.35
C ILE A 662 -27.92 -12.59 -0.84
N ASP A 663 -28.28 -13.85 -1.14
CA ASP A 663 -27.32 -14.95 -1.30
C ASP A 663 -26.22 -14.67 -2.31
N TRP A 664 -26.56 -14.02 -3.42
CA TRP A 664 -25.61 -13.72 -4.49
C TRP A 664 -24.47 -12.80 -4.05
N ALA A 665 -24.66 -11.98 -3.02
CA ALA A 665 -23.62 -11.08 -2.52
C ALA A 665 -23.01 -11.57 -1.20
N VAL A 666 -23.41 -12.74 -0.68
CA VAL A 666 -22.80 -13.30 0.52
C VAL A 666 -21.32 -13.66 0.29
N PRO A 667 -20.92 -14.28 -0.84
CA PRO A 667 -19.50 -14.54 -1.11
C PRO A 667 -18.75 -13.25 -1.49
N VAL A 668 -17.79 -12.90 -0.65
CA VAL A 668 -16.83 -11.82 -0.84
C VAL A 668 -15.56 -12.39 -1.44
N VAL A 669 -15.06 -11.72 -2.48
CA VAL A 669 -13.81 -12.11 -3.14
C VAL A 669 -12.75 -11.07 -2.81
N TYR A 670 -11.72 -11.49 -2.10
CA TYR A 670 -10.50 -10.72 -1.90
C TYR A 670 -9.48 -11.12 -2.98
N ALA A 671 -8.88 -10.14 -3.64
CA ALA A 671 -7.82 -10.37 -4.61
C ALA A 671 -6.83 -9.22 -4.57
N ARG A 672 -5.53 -9.54 -4.68
CA ARG A 672 -4.46 -8.56 -4.80
C ARG A 672 -4.50 -7.85 -6.15
N ASP A 673 -4.89 -8.59 -7.19
CA ASP A 673 -5.14 -8.09 -8.54
C ASP A 673 -6.41 -8.78 -9.12
N PRO A 674 -7.51 -8.04 -9.40
CA PRO A 674 -8.73 -8.62 -9.98
C PRO A 674 -8.54 -9.19 -11.39
N ALA A 675 -7.52 -8.73 -12.12
CA ALA A 675 -7.20 -9.18 -13.47
C ALA A 675 -6.37 -10.47 -13.50
N THR A 676 -6.00 -11.00 -12.33
CA THR A 676 -5.30 -12.27 -12.20
C THR A 676 -6.07 -13.40 -12.88
N VAL A 677 -5.37 -14.18 -13.71
CA VAL A 677 -5.86 -15.41 -14.33
C VAL A 677 -5.14 -16.59 -13.68
N LEU A 678 -5.90 -17.56 -13.18
CA LEU A 678 -5.33 -18.70 -12.44
C LEU A 678 -4.92 -19.88 -13.34
N CYS A 679 -5.57 -20.04 -14.50
CA CYS A 679 -5.27 -21.06 -15.48
C CYS A 679 -5.64 -20.56 -16.88
N GLU A 680 -4.91 -21.03 -17.90
CA GLU A 680 -5.20 -20.69 -19.30
C GLU A 680 -6.52 -21.30 -19.77
N PRO A 681 -7.23 -20.67 -20.73
CA PRO A 681 -8.44 -21.23 -21.30
C PRO A 681 -8.17 -22.59 -21.97
N PRO A 682 -9.11 -23.55 -21.91
CA PRO A 682 -8.96 -24.84 -22.55
C PRO A 682 -8.89 -24.68 -24.08
N GLN A 683 -8.08 -25.52 -24.74
CA GLN A 683 -7.90 -25.49 -26.20
C GLN A 683 -9.18 -25.85 -26.99
N SER A 684 -10.17 -26.45 -26.34
CA SER A 684 -11.47 -26.83 -26.91
C SER A 684 -12.59 -26.21 -26.09
N GLN A 685 -13.59 -25.61 -26.75
CA GLN A 685 -14.76 -25.04 -26.07
C GLN A 685 -15.55 -26.14 -25.35
N THR A 686 -15.68 -26.03 -24.03
CA THR A 686 -16.46 -26.95 -23.19
C THR A 686 -17.85 -26.36 -22.88
N ALA A 687 -18.90 -27.18 -23.00
CA ALA A 687 -20.27 -26.77 -22.72
C ALA A 687 -20.51 -26.49 -21.22
N ALA A 688 -21.27 -25.44 -20.90
CA ALA A 688 -21.50 -24.95 -19.54
C ALA A 688 -22.19 -25.97 -18.61
N PRO A 689 -22.04 -25.85 -17.27
CA PRO A 689 -22.70 -26.73 -16.32
C PRO A 689 -24.23 -26.67 -16.48
N GLY A 690 -24.90 -27.82 -16.59
CA GLY A 690 -26.36 -27.92 -16.73
C GLY A 690 -26.90 -28.03 -18.17
N THR A 691 -26.04 -28.29 -19.16
CA THR A 691 -26.44 -28.52 -20.57
C THR A 691 -26.57 -29.99 -21.00
N THR A 692 -26.87 -30.90 -20.07
CA THR A 692 -27.24 -32.29 -20.39
C THR A 692 -28.56 -32.69 -19.78
#